data_AF-A0A8H7RP63-F1
#
_entry.id   AF-A0A8H7RP63-F1
#
_cell.length_a   1.000
_cell.length_b   1.000
_cell.length_c   1.000
_cell.angle_alpha   90.00
_cell.angle_beta   90.00
_cell.angle_gamma   90.00
#
_symmetry.space_group_name_H-M   'P 1'
#
loop_
_entity.id
_entity.type
_entity.pdbx_description
1 polymer ?
#
loop_
_entity_poly.entity_id
_entity_poly.type
_entity_poly.pdbx_seq_one_letter_code
_entity_poly.pdbx_strand_id
1 'polypeptide(L)'
;MDNQKVFQERNVIGICDHILNYCESYINSTTTLSDHYVRSFHTFLPTLLVYIFGSPSIRGWIQTETKIEQDEAIKNLLSVNGHFFQALVKLSMFPEYSYDLVTESLPADVRQVLTTGAIHLLPRVYANCSYLDASKTISSVNIRTTATKQSTLLPTTIGGDRKIRFNMLQFYLYYFASVPTWPPQVPPPQPSTMNLIRGTTPTSTAANANSLLPSKSFEYGTIRNTNINATNGSTNATTNSTIPPYIIPGKLRAITASVYGAVFEEYFSRFIPIKTSDEFPRIVQTFFLDACIELWIRTTWLTSGQKLSMEHMQYISTFVRNIVKHDLKLCLSNETSLYHSVYTSVKDELFFMLSRLALNWSKNDDYLQVIELWGIWAAPWRLGAAPRSSETEEYTPITHGWAIFILDNIPFYFSMVDIILQRTSTFEYKDSIQQAAHLSSYTDTGTIRGQLRILYRLINVLKEQDLVNFLAHIEKGLESFQSNAISIIAANANNPFKQISTICYGTDAMDGQIQEKLSKIYKLFVELEGGFGNTWKPKGLYGTEPRSENLLKTLNLLHNAILARQSTPNIPKSVHNAGQLKNAYDFLATTFKVTGTNHLLVTNANVTATNAQTTTSNNLTFRKYEPKMAGLGRDGLLTKDEKLAIRDGTIVCSRDNIRAMGPRAKTYVRSYEDPCLVRWSIQLDEKLNNYVSL
;
A
#
# COMPACT_ATOMS: atom_id res chain seq x y z
N MET A 1 -2.41 20.02 -38.77
CA MET A 1 -3.54 20.76 -38.16
C MET A 1 -3.04 21.48 -36.93
N ASP A 2 -3.45 22.73 -36.74
CA ASP A 2 -3.02 23.52 -35.59
C ASP A 2 -4.00 23.35 -34.43
N ASN A 3 -4.09 22.12 -33.89
CA ASN A 3 -4.95 21.79 -32.73
C ASN A 3 -4.61 22.72 -31.54
N GLN A 4 -3.38 23.22 -31.47
CA GLN A 4 -2.96 24.20 -30.47
C GLN A 4 -3.69 25.54 -30.62
N LYS A 5 -3.96 25.99 -31.85
CA LYS A 5 -4.74 27.20 -32.11
C LYS A 5 -6.20 27.05 -31.67
N VAL A 6 -6.81 25.89 -31.92
CA VAL A 6 -8.19 25.62 -31.49
C VAL A 6 -8.33 25.68 -29.96
N PHE A 7 -7.32 25.18 -29.25
CA PHE A 7 -7.29 25.18 -27.78
C PHE A 7 -6.97 26.56 -27.18
N GLN A 8 -6.38 27.47 -27.97
CA GLN A 8 -6.19 28.88 -27.59
C GLN A 8 -7.49 29.69 -27.69
N GLU A 9 -8.32 29.39 -28.69
CA GLU A 9 -9.45 30.24 -29.07
C GLU A 9 -10.79 29.78 -28.46
N ARG A 10 -10.90 28.54 -28.00
CA ARG A 10 -12.18 27.94 -27.54
C ARG A 10 -12.22 27.69 -26.04
N ASN A 11 -13.43 27.75 -25.48
CA ASN A 11 -13.68 27.28 -24.12
C ASN A 11 -13.72 25.74 -24.05
N VAL A 12 -13.76 25.18 -22.83
CA VAL A 12 -13.80 23.72 -22.59
C VAL A 12 -14.88 23.02 -23.42
N ILE A 13 -16.09 23.59 -23.51
CA ILE A 13 -17.21 23.02 -24.26
C ILE A 13 -16.86 22.95 -25.75
N GLY A 14 -16.45 24.06 -26.35
CA GLY A 14 -16.09 24.14 -27.77
C GLY A 14 -14.86 23.29 -28.13
N ILE A 15 -13.99 22.98 -27.17
CA ILE A 15 -12.90 22.03 -27.31
C ILE A 15 -13.43 20.59 -27.30
N CYS A 16 -14.29 20.22 -26.35
CA CYS A 16 -14.90 18.89 -26.28
C CYS A 16 -15.69 18.58 -27.55
N ASP A 17 -16.53 19.51 -28.00
CA ASP A 17 -17.32 19.38 -29.22
C ASP A 17 -16.43 19.24 -30.46
N HIS A 18 -15.33 20.00 -30.51
CA HIS A 18 -14.38 19.89 -31.62
C HIS A 18 -13.76 18.50 -31.70
N ILE A 19 -13.32 17.95 -30.57
CA ILE A 19 -12.71 16.62 -30.52
C ILE A 19 -13.72 15.53 -30.87
N LEU A 20 -14.94 15.61 -30.34
CA LEU A 20 -16.01 14.67 -30.65
C LEU A 20 -16.30 14.65 -32.16
N ASN A 21 -16.55 15.83 -32.74
CA ASN A 21 -16.78 15.98 -34.18
C ASN A 21 -15.59 15.50 -35.02
N TYR A 22 -14.37 15.75 -34.56
CA TYR A 22 -13.15 15.30 -35.23
C TYR A 22 -13.05 13.77 -35.26
N CYS A 23 -13.26 13.13 -34.11
CA CYS A 23 -13.21 11.68 -33.98
C CYS A 23 -14.30 11.02 -34.80
N GLU A 24 -15.52 11.56 -34.78
CA GLU A 24 -16.64 11.08 -35.58
C GLU A 24 -16.35 11.19 -37.09
N SER A 25 -16.02 12.41 -37.55
CA SER A 25 -15.94 12.73 -38.98
C SER A 25 -14.71 12.16 -39.68
N TYR A 26 -13.57 12.05 -38.99
CA TYR A 26 -12.30 11.70 -39.64
C TYR A 26 -11.73 10.34 -39.24
N ILE A 27 -12.06 9.85 -38.04
CA ILE A 27 -11.52 8.58 -37.53
C ILE A 27 -12.59 7.48 -37.61
N ASN A 28 -13.80 7.70 -37.09
CA ASN A 28 -14.79 6.65 -36.94
C ASN A 28 -15.56 6.36 -38.23
N SER A 29 -16.04 7.40 -38.92
CA SER A 29 -16.87 7.29 -40.14
C SER A 29 -16.15 6.68 -41.35
N THR A 30 -14.82 6.78 -41.40
CA THR A 30 -14.01 6.37 -42.54
C THR A 30 -13.66 4.89 -42.47
N THR A 31 -13.84 4.13 -43.57
CA THR A 31 -13.39 2.73 -43.62
C THR A 31 -11.88 2.61 -43.75
N THR A 32 -11.25 3.55 -44.46
CA THR A 32 -9.80 3.67 -44.60
C THR A 32 -9.28 4.83 -43.76
N LEU A 33 -8.34 4.55 -42.85
CA LEU A 33 -7.72 5.57 -42.01
C LEU A 33 -6.76 6.45 -42.84
N SER A 34 -7.01 7.76 -42.86
CA SER A 34 -6.09 8.74 -43.44
C SER A 34 -4.92 8.98 -42.47
N ASP A 35 -3.70 8.68 -42.91
CA ASP A 35 -2.50 8.85 -42.08
C ASP A 35 -2.35 10.27 -41.55
N HIS A 36 -2.70 11.29 -42.36
CA HIS A 36 -2.64 12.68 -41.93
C HIS A 36 -3.51 12.99 -40.71
N TYR A 37 -4.76 12.48 -40.70
CA TYR A 37 -5.70 12.73 -39.61
C TYR A 37 -5.38 11.91 -38.37
N VAL A 38 -4.99 10.65 -38.55
CA VAL A 38 -4.63 9.77 -37.44
C VAL A 38 -3.34 10.22 -36.78
N ARG A 39 -2.31 10.54 -37.56
CA ARG A 39 -1.03 11.04 -37.02
C ARG A 39 -1.20 12.35 -36.28
N SER A 40 -2.02 13.26 -36.79
CA SER A 40 -2.37 14.50 -36.09
C SER A 40 -2.99 14.21 -34.72
N PHE A 41 -3.97 13.30 -34.66
CA PHE A 41 -4.60 12.91 -33.39
C PHE A 41 -3.64 12.19 -32.44
N HIS A 42 -2.88 11.21 -32.94
CA HIS A 42 -1.88 10.46 -32.17
C HIS A 42 -0.83 11.38 -31.53
N THR A 43 -0.31 12.36 -32.28
CA THR A 43 0.67 13.33 -31.73
C THR A 43 0.06 14.28 -30.71
N PHE A 44 -1.25 14.57 -30.83
CA PHE A 44 -1.96 15.50 -29.96
C PHE A 44 -2.53 14.86 -28.69
N LEU A 45 -2.83 13.56 -28.72
CA LEU A 45 -3.49 12.86 -27.61
C LEU A 45 -2.79 13.07 -26.27
N PRO A 46 -1.47 12.94 -26.09
CA PRO A 46 -0.84 13.15 -24.79
C PRO A 46 -1.08 14.57 -24.24
N THR A 47 -1.03 15.57 -25.12
CA THR A 47 -1.34 16.97 -24.75
C THR A 47 -2.81 17.11 -24.32
N LEU A 48 -3.73 16.47 -25.03
CA LEU A 48 -5.14 16.41 -24.64
C LEU A 48 -5.35 15.78 -23.26
N LEU A 49 -4.63 14.70 -22.95
CA LEU A 49 -4.73 14.05 -21.64
C LEU A 49 -4.20 14.95 -20.52
N VAL A 50 -3.13 15.71 -20.77
CA VAL A 50 -2.63 16.73 -19.83
C VAL A 50 -3.68 17.82 -19.59
N TYR A 51 -4.42 18.24 -20.63
CA TYR A 51 -5.51 19.21 -20.47
C TYR A 51 -6.65 18.67 -19.62
N ILE A 52 -7.15 17.49 -19.94
CA ILE A 52 -8.32 16.91 -19.27
C ILE A 52 -7.97 16.53 -17.84
N PHE A 53 -6.94 15.71 -17.69
CA PHE A 53 -6.62 15.04 -16.44
C PHE A 53 -5.62 15.84 -15.61
N GLY A 54 -4.61 16.44 -16.26
CA GLY A 54 -3.47 17.10 -15.62
C GLY A 54 -2.18 16.31 -15.81
N SER A 55 -1.17 16.60 -15.00
CA SER A 55 0.06 15.83 -14.82
C SER A 55 0.52 15.98 -13.35
N PRO A 56 1.60 15.31 -12.91
CA PRO A 56 2.10 15.52 -11.54
C PRO A 56 2.36 17.00 -11.20
N SER A 57 2.84 17.77 -12.18
CA SER A 57 3.21 19.19 -12.04
C SER A 57 2.16 20.19 -12.53
N ILE A 58 1.16 19.77 -13.30
CA ILE A 58 0.14 20.65 -13.90
C ILE A 58 -1.25 20.11 -13.56
N ARG A 59 -2.23 20.98 -13.31
CA ARG A 59 -3.61 20.54 -13.03
C ARG A 59 -4.46 20.59 -14.30
N GLY A 60 -5.24 19.54 -14.52
CA GLY A 60 -6.18 19.45 -15.64
C GLY A 60 -7.58 19.95 -15.27
N TRP A 61 -8.49 19.94 -16.24
CA TRP A 61 -9.86 20.43 -16.09
C TRP A 61 -10.65 19.72 -14.98
N ILE A 62 -10.40 18.42 -14.77
CA ILE A 62 -11.06 17.68 -13.68
C ILE A 62 -10.59 18.13 -12.29
N GLN A 63 -9.42 18.77 -12.19
CA GLN A 63 -8.81 19.27 -10.96
C GLN A 63 -9.01 20.78 -10.74
N THR A 64 -9.69 21.46 -11.66
CA THR A 64 -10.02 22.89 -11.58
C THR A 64 -11.53 23.09 -11.47
N GLU A 65 -11.97 24.13 -10.76
CA GLU A 65 -13.38 24.53 -10.75
C GLU A 65 -13.88 24.77 -12.19
N THR A 66 -14.95 24.06 -12.55
CA THR A 66 -15.63 24.19 -13.84
C THR A 66 -17.13 24.35 -13.61
N LYS A 67 -17.83 24.91 -14.59
CA LYS A 67 -19.30 25.02 -14.56
C LYS A 67 -19.92 23.66 -14.85
N ILE A 68 -21.16 23.45 -14.41
CA ILE A 68 -21.93 22.21 -14.65
C ILE A 68 -21.98 21.85 -16.15
N GLU A 69 -22.18 22.84 -17.02
CA GLU A 69 -22.18 22.65 -18.48
C GLU A 69 -20.83 22.16 -19.03
N GLN A 70 -19.73 22.63 -18.43
CA GLN A 70 -18.38 22.18 -18.80
C GLN A 70 -18.11 20.77 -18.27
N ASP A 71 -18.57 20.45 -17.06
CA ASP A 71 -18.50 19.10 -16.51
C ASP A 71 -19.28 18.11 -17.40
N GLU A 72 -20.50 18.42 -17.80
CA GLU A 72 -21.27 17.57 -18.73
C GLU A 72 -20.57 17.42 -20.09
N ALA A 73 -19.96 18.48 -20.63
CA ALA A 73 -19.18 18.38 -21.87
C ALA A 73 -17.94 17.47 -21.71
N ILE A 74 -17.21 17.57 -20.60
CA ILE A 74 -16.07 16.70 -20.29
C ILE A 74 -16.55 15.25 -20.12
N LYS A 75 -17.65 15.03 -19.41
CA LYS A 75 -18.25 13.70 -19.22
C LYS A 75 -18.66 13.07 -20.55
N ASN A 76 -19.31 13.83 -21.44
CA ASN A 76 -19.69 13.38 -22.77
C ASN A 76 -18.46 13.04 -23.63
N LEU A 77 -17.40 13.85 -23.57
CA LEU A 77 -16.14 13.55 -24.24
C LEU A 77 -15.52 12.22 -23.75
N LEU A 78 -15.60 11.95 -22.45
CA LEU A 78 -14.99 10.78 -21.81
C LEU A 78 -15.89 9.53 -21.77
N SER A 79 -17.13 9.60 -22.26
CA SER A 79 -18.04 8.46 -22.25
C SER A 79 -17.46 7.29 -23.06
N VAL A 80 -17.61 6.09 -22.52
CA VAL A 80 -17.15 4.82 -23.13
C VAL A 80 -17.80 4.58 -24.49
N ASN A 81 -19.04 5.04 -24.66
CA ASN A 81 -19.80 4.90 -25.91
C ASN A 81 -19.62 6.10 -26.85
N GLY A 82 -18.89 7.14 -26.42
CA GLY A 82 -18.68 8.36 -27.18
C GLY A 82 -17.70 8.20 -28.34
N HIS A 83 -17.76 9.12 -29.31
CA HIS A 83 -16.92 9.09 -30.51
C HIS A 83 -15.42 9.16 -30.21
N PHE A 84 -15.03 9.93 -29.18
CA PHE A 84 -13.63 9.99 -28.75
C PHE A 84 -13.13 8.62 -28.30
N PHE A 85 -13.89 7.91 -27.46
CA PHE A 85 -13.50 6.59 -26.99
C PHE A 85 -13.49 5.54 -28.11
N GLN A 86 -14.47 5.57 -29.02
CA GLN A 86 -14.51 4.72 -30.21
C GLN A 86 -13.29 4.93 -31.12
N ALA A 87 -12.82 6.17 -31.26
CA ALA A 87 -11.61 6.47 -32.00
C ALA A 87 -10.37 5.84 -31.34
N LEU A 88 -10.24 5.91 -30.01
CA LEU A 88 -9.16 5.23 -29.28
C LEU A 88 -9.20 3.72 -29.48
N VAL A 89 -10.38 3.11 -29.40
CA VAL A 89 -10.61 1.67 -29.66
C VAL A 89 -10.14 1.31 -31.08
N LYS A 90 -10.57 2.06 -32.09
CA LYS A 90 -10.22 1.80 -33.49
C LYS A 90 -8.71 1.92 -33.72
N LEU A 91 -8.08 2.98 -33.23
CA LEU A 91 -6.66 3.24 -33.41
C LEU A 91 -5.76 2.29 -32.60
N SER A 92 -6.28 1.67 -31.54
CA SER A 92 -5.53 0.67 -30.76
C SER A 92 -5.28 -0.63 -31.49
N MET A 93 -5.98 -0.88 -32.61
CA MET A 93 -5.75 -2.05 -33.47
C MET A 93 -4.50 -1.91 -34.35
N PHE A 94 -3.90 -0.71 -34.39
CA PHE A 94 -2.78 -0.36 -35.27
C PHE A 94 -1.50 -0.14 -34.43
N PRO A 95 -0.54 -1.09 -34.46
CA PRO A 95 0.68 -1.01 -33.64
C PRO A 95 1.55 0.23 -33.89
N GLU A 96 1.45 0.86 -35.06
CA GLU A 96 2.16 2.09 -35.43
C GLU A 96 1.73 3.32 -34.62
N TYR A 97 0.55 3.29 -34.00
CA TYR A 97 0.02 4.37 -33.16
C TYR A 97 0.09 4.04 -31.67
N SER A 98 1.12 3.28 -31.29
CA SER A 98 1.41 2.90 -29.91
C SER A 98 2.39 3.88 -29.25
N TYR A 99 2.35 3.94 -27.92
CA TYR A 99 3.18 4.83 -27.10
C TYR A 99 4.22 4.01 -26.33
N ASP A 100 5.49 4.33 -26.56
CA ASP A 100 6.59 3.81 -25.76
C ASP A 100 6.64 4.54 -24.41
N LEU A 101 6.64 3.78 -23.32
CA LEU A 101 6.87 4.35 -21.99
C LEU A 101 8.35 4.63 -21.81
N VAL A 102 8.64 5.84 -21.31
CA VAL A 102 9.99 6.25 -20.95
C VAL A 102 10.45 5.37 -19.78
N THR A 103 11.54 4.64 -19.96
CA THR A 103 12.01 3.64 -18.98
C THR A 103 12.26 4.29 -17.62
N GLU A 104 12.75 5.53 -17.59
CA GLU A 104 12.99 6.30 -16.38
C GLU A 104 11.71 6.59 -15.58
N SER A 105 10.54 6.63 -16.24
CA SER A 105 9.24 6.87 -15.60
C SER A 105 8.60 5.62 -14.97
N LEU A 106 9.17 4.44 -15.21
CA LEU A 106 8.68 3.17 -14.65
C LEU A 106 9.11 3.00 -13.18
N PRO A 107 8.36 2.22 -12.38
CA PRO A 107 8.75 1.82 -11.04
C PRO A 107 10.16 1.23 -10.98
N ALA A 108 10.89 1.45 -9.89
CA ALA A 108 12.30 1.08 -9.79
C ALA A 108 12.53 -0.43 -9.94
N ASP A 109 11.64 -1.25 -9.39
CA ASP A 109 11.61 -2.70 -9.53
C ASP A 109 11.37 -3.12 -10.99
N VAL A 110 10.43 -2.47 -11.69
CA VAL A 110 10.17 -2.69 -13.12
C VAL A 110 11.40 -2.35 -13.96
N ARG A 111 12.06 -1.21 -13.69
CA ARG A 111 13.31 -0.84 -14.37
C ARG A 111 14.42 -1.86 -14.12
N GLN A 112 14.53 -2.34 -12.88
CA GLN A 112 15.50 -3.38 -12.53
C GLN A 112 15.21 -4.67 -13.30
N VAL A 113 13.95 -5.11 -13.35
CA VAL A 113 13.51 -6.32 -14.07
C VAL A 113 13.79 -6.20 -15.58
N LEU A 114 13.51 -5.03 -16.18
CA LEU A 114 13.83 -4.77 -17.59
C LEU A 114 15.34 -4.80 -17.84
N THR A 115 16.13 -4.21 -16.95
CA THR A 115 17.60 -4.17 -17.05
C THR A 115 18.23 -5.56 -16.85
N THR A 116 17.64 -6.42 -16.00
CA THR A 116 18.12 -7.78 -15.78
C THR A 116 17.59 -8.79 -16.80
N GLY A 117 16.61 -8.41 -17.63
CA GLY A 117 15.97 -9.31 -18.58
C GLY A 117 15.07 -10.37 -17.92
N ALA A 118 14.62 -10.14 -16.68
CA ALA A 118 13.80 -11.08 -15.92
C ALA A 118 12.30 -10.87 -16.18
N ILE A 119 11.86 -10.83 -17.45
CA ILE A 119 10.50 -10.41 -17.87
C ILE A 119 9.38 -11.17 -17.15
N HIS A 120 9.59 -12.43 -16.76
CA HIS A 120 8.63 -13.23 -16.01
C HIS A 120 8.29 -12.65 -14.62
N LEU A 121 9.10 -11.71 -14.12
CA LEU A 121 8.88 -10.98 -12.87
C LEU A 121 8.18 -9.62 -13.08
N LEU A 122 7.90 -9.23 -14.33
CA LEU A 122 7.17 -7.98 -14.59
C LEU A 122 5.75 -8.08 -14.03
N PRO A 123 5.24 -7.00 -13.41
CA PRO A 123 3.82 -6.88 -13.13
C PRO A 123 2.97 -7.12 -14.39
N ARG A 124 1.78 -7.71 -14.21
CA ARG A 124 0.90 -8.14 -15.31
C ARG A 124 0.60 -7.03 -16.32
N VAL A 125 0.40 -5.80 -15.84
CA VAL A 125 0.15 -4.62 -16.69
C VAL A 125 1.28 -4.37 -17.71
N TYR A 126 2.52 -4.71 -17.35
CA TYR A 126 3.70 -4.52 -18.20
C TYR A 126 4.11 -5.79 -18.95
N ALA A 127 3.85 -6.97 -18.38
CA ALA A 127 4.25 -8.26 -18.97
C ALA A 127 3.73 -8.42 -20.41
N ASN A 128 2.44 -8.13 -20.62
CA ASN A 128 1.76 -8.21 -21.92
C ASN A 128 2.09 -7.04 -22.87
N CYS A 129 2.79 -6.03 -22.37
CA CYS A 129 3.15 -4.81 -23.10
C CYS A 129 4.66 -4.72 -23.38
N SER A 130 5.43 -5.75 -23.00
CA SER A 130 6.88 -5.79 -23.20
C SER A 130 7.22 -6.24 -24.63
N TYR A 131 8.07 -5.49 -25.31
CA TYR A 131 8.54 -5.83 -26.64
C TYR A 131 10.07 -5.73 -26.74
N LEU A 132 10.64 -6.54 -27.62
CA LEU A 132 12.07 -6.51 -27.92
C LEU A 132 12.33 -5.43 -28.99
N ASP A 133 13.20 -4.46 -28.68
CA ASP A 133 13.61 -3.47 -29.67
C ASP A 133 14.60 -4.11 -30.66
N ALA A 134 14.06 -4.66 -31.76
CA ALA A 134 14.84 -5.33 -32.79
C ALA A 134 15.98 -4.45 -33.34
N SER A 135 15.80 -3.12 -33.36
CA SER A 135 16.80 -2.17 -33.85
C SER A 135 18.07 -2.09 -33.00
N LYS A 136 18.01 -2.55 -31.75
CA LYS A 136 19.13 -2.53 -30.78
C LYS A 136 19.65 -3.92 -30.45
N THR A 137 19.27 -4.95 -31.20
CA THR A 137 19.74 -6.32 -30.96
C THR A 137 21.21 -6.42 -31.35
N ILE A 138 22.13 -6.17 -30.42
CA ILE A 138 23.56 -6.33 -30.64
C ILE A 138 23.84 -7.84 -30.68
N SER A 139 24.30 -8.34 -31.82
CA SER A 139 24.58 -9.76 -32.09
C SER A 139 25.73 -10.37 -31.26
N SER A 140 26.34 -9.61 -30.34
CA SER A 140 27.43 -10.07 -29.49
C SER A 140 27.04 -10.02 -28.02
N VAL A 141 26.39 -11.08 -27.53
CA VAL A 141 26.23 -11.31 -26.08
C VAL A 141 27.63 -11.55 -25.50
N ASN A 142 28.17 -10.60 -24.75
CA ASN A 142 29.44 -10.77 -24.05
C ASN A 142 29.20 -11.63 -22.79
N ILE A 143 29.28 -12.94 -22.96
CA ILE A 143 29.03 -13.98 -21.94
C ILE A 143 29.88 -13.75 -20.67
N ARG A 144 31.05 -13.10 -20.80
CA ARG A 144 31.97 -12.81 -19.69
C ARG A 144 31.41 -11.78 -18.70
N THR A 145 30.64 -10.80 -19.17
CA THR A 145 30.05 -9.73 -18.33
C THR A 145 28.77 -10.19 -17.61
N THR A 146 28.08 -11.18 -18.19
CA THR A 146 26.87 -11.79 -17.60
C THR A 146 27.23 -12.84 -16.55
N ALA A 147 28.32 -13.60 -16.74
CA ALA A 147 28.77 -14.62 -15.79
C ALA A 147 29.35 -14.04 -14.46
N THR A 148 29.79 -12.78 -14.44
CA THR A 148 30.39 -12.14 -13.26
C THR A 148 29.38 -11.39 -12.36
N LYS A 149 28.14 -11.20 -12.81
CA LYS A 149 27.06 -10.68 -11.96
C LYS A 149 26.39 -11.85 -11.22
N GLN A 150 26.91 -12.19 -10.05
CA GLN A 150 26.34 -13.17 -9.11
C GLN A 150 24.93 -12.74 -8.64
N SER A 151 23.91 -13.01 -9.43
CA SER A 151 22.52 -12.97 -8.98
C SER A 151 21.84 -14.27 -9.38
N THR A 152 21.18 -14.91 -8.42
CA THR A 152 20.40 -16.16 -8.52
C THR A 152 19.21 -16.08 -9.48
N LEU A 153 19.08 -15.00 -10.25
CA LEU A 153 18.11 -14.82 -11.32
C LEU A 153 18.83 -15.09 -12.65
N LEU A 154 18.74 -16.31 -13.14
CA LEU A 154 19.30 -16.69 -14.44
C LEU A 154 18.74 -15.75 -15.54
N PRO A 155 19.57 -14.89 -16.16
CA PRO A 155 19.12 -14.05 -17.25
C PRO A 155 18.73 -14.95 -18.42
N THR A 156 17.54 -14.70 -18.99
CA THR A 156 17.17 -15.36 -20.25
C THR A 156 18.16 -14.91 -21.33
N THR A 157 18.71 -15.86 -22.07
CA THR A 157 19.86 -15.73 -23.00
C THR A 157 19.62 -14.86 -24.24
N ILE A 158 18.50 -14.12 -24.30
CA ILE A 158 18.12 -13.28 -25.45
C ILE A 158 18.27 -11.82 -25.04
N GLY A 159 19.51 -11.31 -25.14
CA GLY A 159 19.92 -9.96 -24.74
C GLY A 159 19.55 -8.89 -25.77
N GLY A 160 18.33 -8.35 -25.67
CA GLY A 160 17.94 -7.10 -26.32
C GLY A 160 17.30 -6.13 -25.32
N ASP A 161 17.49 -4.83 -25.53
CA ASP A 161 16.80 -3.78 -24.76
C ASP A 161 15.29 -3.97 -24.92
N ARG A 162 14.62 -4.41 -23.85
CA ARG A 162 13.15 -4.48 -23.83
C ARG A 162 12.56 -3.16 -23.37
N LYS A 163 11.50 -2.75 -24.06
CA LYS A 163 10.72 -1.56 -23.74
C LYS A 163 9.27 -1.95 -23.47
N ILE A 164 8.56 -1.08 -22.76
CA ILE A 164 7.12 -1.21 -22.54
C ILE A 164 6.42 -0.30 -23.53
N ARG A 165 5.45 -0.85 -24.26
CA ARG A 165 4.66 -0.13 -25.27
C ARG A 165 3.19 -0.38 -25.03
N PHE A 166 2.44 0.70 -24.91
CA PHE A 166 0.99 0.65 -24.79
C PHE A 166 0.35 1.00 -26.12
N ASN A 167 -0.69 0.27 -26.51
CA ASN A 167 -1.57 0.77 -27.56
C ASN A 167 -2.30 2.04 -27.09
N MET A 168 -2.97 2.74 -28.01
CA MET A 168 -3.56 4.04 -27.72
C MET A 168 -4.58 4.02 -26.56
N LEU A 169 -5.42 2.99 -26.49
CA LEU A 169 -6.41 2.81 -25.45
C LEU A 169 -5.78 2.42 -24.10
N GLN A 170 -4.80 1.53 -24.11
CA GLN A 170 -4.01 1.18 -22.92
C GLN A 170 -3.31 2.42 -22.34
N PHE A 171 -2.71 3.25 -23.20
CA PHE A 171 -2.08 4.51 -22.79
C PHE A 171 -3.09 5.45 -22.13
N TYR A 172 -4.26 5.62 -22.76
CA TYR A 172 -5.36 6.41 -22.22
C TYR A 172 -5.83 5.91 -20.84
N LEU A 173 -6.12 4.61 -20.72
CA LEU A 173 -6.61 4.00 -19.49
C LEU A 173 -5.57 4.05 -18.36
N TYR A 174 -4.30 3.86 -18.68
CA TYR A 174 -3.20 4.00 -17.72
C TYR A 174 -3.07 5.43 -17.23
N TYR A 175 -3.20 6.43 -18.12
CA TYR A 175 -3.19 7.84 -17.76
C TYR A 175 -4.39 8.21 -16.87
N PHE A 176 -5.58 7.73 -17.22
CA PHE A 176 -6.80 7.89 -16.43
C PHE A 176 -6.64 7.30 -15.02
N ALA A 177 -6.09 6.08 -14.91
CA ALA A 177 -5.83 5.43 -13.62
C ALA A 177 -4.71 6.13 -12.82
N SER A 178 -3.83 6.90 -13.45
CA SER A 178 -2.77 7.62 -12.76
C SER A 178 -3.26 8.86 -11.98
N VAL A 179 -4.41 9.44 -12.36
CA VAL A 179 -4.89 10.71 -11.81
C VAL A 179 -5.00 10.72 -10.27
N PRO A 180 -5.61 9.71 -9.61
CA PRO A 180 -5.76 9.72 -8.14
C PRO A 180 -4.42 9.63 -7.41
N THR A 181 -3.36 9.17 -8.08
CA THR A 181 -2.02 8.98 -7.50
C THR A 181 -1.23 10.27 -7.41
N TRP A 182 -1.64 11.33 -8.13
CA TRP A 182 -0.88 12.58 -8.15
C TRP A 182 -1.00 13.33 -6.82
N PRO A 183 0.11 13.92 -6.32
CA PRO A 183 0.09 14.62 -5.06
C PRO A 183 -0.83 15.85 -5.14
N PRO A 184 -1.60 16.20 -4.09
CA PRO A 184 -2.36 17.45 -4.10
C PRO A 184 -1.40 18.64 -4.22
N GLN A 185 -1.68 19.58 -5.13
CA GLN A 185 -0.89 20.80 -5.22
C GLN A 185 -1.37 21.74 -4.13
N VAL A 186 -0.54 21.95 -3.13
CA VAL A 186 -0.77 23.00 -2.13
C VAL A 186 -0.64 24.34 -2.86
N PRO A 187 -1.60 25.28 -2.72
CA PRO A 187 -1.41 26.63 -3.24
C PRO A 187 -0.10 27.20 -2.71
N PRO A 188 0.68 27.95 -3.51
CA PRO A 188 1.86 28.62 -2.98
C PRO A 188 1.43 29.45 -1.75
N PRO A 189 2.23 29.47 -0.67
CA PRO A 189 1.92 30.27 0.50
C PRO A 189 1.71 31.71 0.02
N GLN A 190 0.48 32.20 0.13
CA GLN A 190 0.21 33.59 -0.21
C GLN A 190 1.09 34.46 0.69
N PRO A 191 1.84 35.42 0.13
CA PRO A 191 2.60 36.36 0.95
C PRO A 191 1.59 37.04 1.87
N SER A 192 1.74 36.77 3.17
CA SER A 192 0.93 37.41 4.19
C SER A 192 1.15 38.91 4.03
N THR A 193 0.14 39.63 3.55
CA THR A 193 0.11 41.09 3.61
C THR A 193 0.05 41.47 5.09
N MET A 194 1.21 41.53 5.73
CA MET A 194 1.34 42.12 7.06
C MET A 194 0.94 43.58 6.96
N ASN A 195 -0.13 43.91 7.68
CA ASN A 195 -0.52 45.26 8.00
C ASN A 195 0.68 46.03 8.57
N LEU A 196 0.98 47.14 7.92
CA LEU A 196 1.97 48.12 8.34
C LEU A 196 1.38 48.94 9.48
N ILE A 197 1.59 48.55 10.75
CA ILE A 197 1.43 49.45 11.90
C ILE A 197 2.64 49.33 12.84
N ARG A 198 3.57 50.27 12.62
CA ARG A 198 4.42 51.02 13.56
C ARG A 198 4.45 50.56 15.03
N GLY A 199 5.64 50.24 15.54
CA GLY A 199 6.05 50.58 16.92
C GLY A 199 6.74 49.48 17.75
N THR A 200 8.04 49.71 18.03
CA THR A 200 8.85 49.23 19.17
C THR A 200 9.29 47.76 19.27
N THR A 201 10.61 47.58 19.10
CA THR A 201 11.49 46.49 19.57
C THR A 201 11.41 46.26 21.10
N PRO A 202 11.64 45.03 21.63
CA PRO A 202 13.00 44.47 21.72
C PRO A 202 13.18 42.95 21.48
N THR A 203 14.37 42.66 20.93
CA THR A 203 15.23 41.47 21.04
C THR A 203 14.80 40.28 21.91
N SER A 204 14.72 39.09 21.30
CA SER A 204 15.41 37.90 21.81
C SER A 204 15.67 36.88 20.69
N THR A 205 16.81 36.19 20.86
CA THR A 205 17.56 35.32 19.95
C THR A 205 16.80 34.11 19.42
N ALA A 206 16.70 33.98 18.09
CA ALA A 206 16.36 32.75 17.39
C ALA A 206 17.64 32.02 16.96
N ALA A 207 17.78 30.77 17.39
CA ALA A 207 18.68 29.79 16.79
C ALA A 207 17.85 28.62 16.24
N ASN A 208 17.95 28.48 14.92
CA ASN A 208 17.72 27.32 14.03
C ASN A 208 17.72 25.93 14.71
N ALA A 209 17.07 24.88 14.21
CA ALA A 209 16.89 24.49 12.81
C ALA A 209 15.81 23.39 12.70
N ASN A 210 14.92 23.49 11.71
CA ASN A 210 14.30 22.31 11.09
C ASN A 210 14.68 22.34 9.62
N SER A 211 15.60 21.45 9.25
CA SER A 211 16.01 21.20 7.87
C SER A 211 14.89 20.48 7.12
N LEU A 212 14.25 21.17 6.18
CA LEU A 212 13.49 20.57 5.09
C LEU A 212 14.45 19.69 4.27
N LEU A 213 14.29 18.36 4.35
CA LEU A 213 14.88 17.44 3.38
C LEU A 213 14.14 17.58 2.03
N PRO A 214 14.85 17.46 0.89
CA PRO A 214 14.25 17.53 -0.43
C PRO A 214 13.44 16.26 -0.69
N SER A 215 12.12 16.36 -0.75
CA SER A 215 11.30 15.32 -1.36
C SER A 215 11.58 15.34 -2.86
N LYS A 216 12.32 14.36 -3.38
CA LYS A 216 12.32 14.09 -4.83
C LYS A 216 10.89 13.71 -5.21
N SER A 217 10.17 14.62 -5.84
CA SER A 217 8.92 14.31 -6.54
C SER A 217 9.25 13.30 -7.64
N PHE A 218 8.61 12.14 -7.61
CA PHE A 218 8.69 11.18 -8.69
C PHE A 218 8.03 11.79 -9.94
N GLU A 219 8.81 12.03 -10.99
CA GLU A 219 8.29 12.40 -12.31
C GLU A 219 7.67 11.15 -12.95
N TYR A 220 6.36 10.99 -12.76
CA TYR A 220 5.57 10.09 -13.60
C TYR A 220 5.38 10.76 -14.96
N GLY A 221 5.92 10.15 -16.01
CA GLY A 221 5.52 10.40 -17.40
C GLY A 221 6.09 11.65 -18.08
N THR A 222 7.39 11.92 -17.99
CA THR A 222 8.03 12.85 -18.94
C THR A 222 8.06 12.21 -20.33
N ILE A 223 7.12 12.61 -21.19
CA ILE A 223 6.94 12.10 -22.56
C ILE A 223 8.05 12.66 -23.44
N ARG A 224 8.88 11.80 -24.05
CA ARG A 224 9.83 12.21 -25.10
C ARG A 224 9.37 11.65 -26.45
N ASN A 225 9.04 12.55 -27.36
CA ASN A 225 8.62 12.20 -28.71
C ASN A 225 9.83 11.64 -29.49
N THR A 226 9.87 10.35 -29.77
CA THR A 226 10.93 9.72 -30.57
C THR A 226 10.61 9.85 -32.04
N ASN A 227 10.98 10.98 -32.65
CA ASN A 227 11.48 11.09 -34.03
C ASN A 227 11.59 12.56 -34.46
N ILE A 228 12.75 13.17 -34.23
CA ILE A 228 13.26 14.28 -35.05
C ILE A 228 14.76 14.04 -35.24
N ASN A 229 15.13 13.43 -36.37
CA ASN A 229 16.49 13.54 -36.89
C ASN A 229 16.60 14.95 -37.50
N ALA A 230 17.28 15.86 -36.80
CA ALA A 230 17.76 17.11 -37.38
C ALA A 230 19.13 17.47 -36.78
N THR A 231 20.11 17.46 -37.69
CA THR A 231 21.49 17.95 -37.68
C THR A 231 21.89 19.04 -36.68
N ASN A 232 23.08 18.82 -36.11
CA ASN A 232 24.03 19.75 -35.46
C ASN A 232 23.73 21.26 -35.53
N GLY A 233 23.66 21.87 -34.34
CA GLY A 233 23.82 23.31 -34.13
C GLY A 233 23.91 23.63 -32.65
N SER A 234 25.12 23.95 -32.16
CA SER A 234 25.37 24.42 -30.81
C SER A 234 24.88 25.85 -30.63
N THR A 235 24.10 26.14 -29.59
CA THR A 235 24.18 27.42 -28.86
C THR A 235 23.45 27.33 -27.53
N ASN A 236 24.06 27.95 -26.52
CA ASN A 236 23.58 28.12 -25.16
C ASN A 236 22.19 28.77 -25.10
N ALA A 237 21.26 28.20 -24.34
CA ALA A 237 19.99 28.83 -24.02
C ALA A 237 19.70 28.79 -22.51
N THR A 238 19.63 29.99 -21.96
CA THR A 238 19.15 30.39 -20.64
C THR A 238 17.79 29.78 -20.33
N THR A 239 17.66 29.17 -19.16
CA THR A 239 16.43 28.60 -18.62
C THR A 239 15.46 29.70 -18.17
N ASN A 240 14.65 30.21 -19.10
CA ASN A 240 13.40 30.90 -18.78
C ASN A 240 12.29 29.85 -18.77
N SER A 241 11.81 29.48 -17.58
CA SER A 241 10.65 28.61 -17.41
C SER A 241 9.39 29.33 -17.89
N THR A 242 9.03 29.11 -19.15
CA THR A 242 7.76 29.54 -19.72
C THR A 242 6.66 28.68 -19.10
N ILE A 243 5.78 29.28 -18.31
CA ILE A 243 4.55 28.63 -17.83
C ILE A 243 3.81 28.12 -19.08
N PRO A 244 3.38 26.84 -19.14
CA PRO A 244 2.61 26.35 -20.27
C PRO A 244 1.36 27.25 -20.44
N PRO A 245 1.08 27.81 -21.63
CA PRO A 245 0.19 28.99 -21.76
C PRO A 245 -1.31 28.78 -21.45
N TYR A 246 -1.70 27.64 -20.86
CA TYR A 246 -3.05 27.10 -20.98
C TYR A 246 -3.60 26.45 -19.71
N ILE A 247 -3.19 26.93 -18.53
CA ILE A 247 -3.85 26.60 -17.27
C ILE A 247 -5.17 27.36 -17.27
N ILE A 248 -6.31 26.66 -17.19
CA ILE A 248 -7.60 27.33 -16.96
C ILE A 248 -7.46 28.09 -15.64
N PRO A 249 -7.61 29.42 -15.64
CA PRO A 249 -7.63 30.17 -14.40
C PRO A 249 -8.88 29.74 -13.62
N GLY A 250 -8.66 29.00 -12.54
CA GLY A 250 -9.73 28.46 -11.70
C GLY A 250 -9.16 28.03 -10.36
N LYS A 251 -9.99 28.03 -9.33
CA LYS A 251 -9.57 27.47 -8.04
C LYS A 251 -9.41 25.95 -8.19
N LEU A 252 -8.46 25.39 -7.45
CA LEU A 252 -8.29 23.95 -7.40
C LEU A 252 -9.52 23.30 -6.75
N ARG A 253 -10.01 22.22 -7.36
CA ARG A 253 -11.05 21.37 -6.78
C ARG A 253 -10.54 19.95 -6.61
N ALA A 254 -11.13 19.24 -5.66
CA ALA A 254 -10.84 17.82 -5.48
C ALA A 254 -11.40 17.00 -6.65
N ILE A 255 -10.67 15.98 -7.09
CA ILE A 255 -11.15 15.09 -8.18
C ILE A 255 -12.41 14.31 -7.78
N THR A 256 -12.66 14.15 -6.48
CA THR A 256 -13.90 13.54 -5.95
C THR A 256 -15.13 14.42 -6.16
N ALA A 257 -14.95 15.73 -6.36
CA ALA A 257 -16.00 16.69 -6.68
C ALA A 257 -16.09 16.98 -8.19
N SER A 258 -15.37 16.20 -9.01
CA SER A 258 -15.35 16.33 -10.47
C SER A 258 -16.11 15.19 -11.14
N VAL A 259 -16.19 15.23 -12.48
CA VAL A 259 -16.78 14.14 -13.28
C VAL A 259 -16.00 12.82 -13.23
N TYR A 260 -14.76 12.82 -12.71
CA TYR A 260 -13.91 11.63 -12.68
C TYR A 260 -14.60 10.42 -12.02
N GLY A 261 -15.31 10.63 -10.91
CA GLY A 261 -16.02 9.55 -10.21
C GLY A 261 -17.10 8.89 -11.07
N ALA A 262 -17.89 9.68 -11.81
CA ALA A 262 -18.91 9.16 -12.70
C ALA A 262 -18.31 8.39 -13.89
N VAL A 263 -17.24 8.92 -14.48
CA VAL A 263 -16.50 8.26 -15.57
C VAL A 263 -15.86 6.96 -15.10
N PHE A 264 -15.30 6.95 -13.88
CA PHE A 264 -14.72 5.74 -13.29
C PHE A 264 -15.75 4.62 -13.14
N GLU A 265 -16.96 4.91 -12.67
CA GLU A 265 -18.02 3.91 -12.55
C GLU A 265 -18.43 3.33 -13.92
N GLU A 266 -18.50 4.17 -14.96
CA GLU A 266 -18.76 3.73 -16.34
C GLU A 266 -17.64 2.81 -16.84
N TYR A 267 -16.38 3.18 -16.56
CA TYR A 267 -15.20 2.43 -17.00
C TYR A 267 -15.07 1.11 -16.28
N PHE A 268 -15.28 1.10 -14.96
CA PHE A 268 -15.31 -0.12 -14.16
C PHE A 268 -16.37 -1.07 -14.70
N SER A 269 -17.59 -0.57 -14.94
CA SER A 269 -18.71 -1.40 -15.44
C SER A 269 -18.45 -1.94 -16.86
N ARG A 270 -17.71 -1.21 -17.70
CA ARG A 270 -17.36 -1.66 -19.06
C ARG A 270 -16.22 -2.67 -19.07
N PHE A 271 -15.14 -2.40 -18.35
CA PHE A 271 -13.87 -3.12 -18.44
C PHE A 271 -13.71 -4.22 -17.40
N ILE A 272 -14.51 -4.18 -16.34
CA ILE A 272 -14.56 -5.22 -15.30
C ILE A 272 -16.04 -5.65 -15.16
N PRO A 273 -16.62 -6.27 -16.22
CA PRO A 273 -18.06 -6.49 -16.35
C PRO A 273 -18.60 -7.66 -15.51
N ILE A 274 -18.32 -7.68 -14.19
CA ILE A 274 -18.63 -8.80 -13.27
C ILE A 274 -20.08 -9.31 -13.39
N LYS A 275 -21.04 -8.47 -13.79
CA LYS A 275 -22.46 -8.82 -13.95
C LYS A 275 -22.94 -8.99 -15.39
N THR A 276 -22.29 -8.33 -16.34
CA THR A 276 -22.83 -8.16 -17.69
C THR A 276 -22.15 -9.08 -18.70
N SER A 277 -20.96 -9.59 -18.38
CA SER A 277 -20.23 -10.55 -19.21
C SER A 277 -19.30 -11.41 -18.38
N ASP A 278 -19.20 -12.70 -18.72
CA ASP A 278 -18.24 -13.62 -18.13
C ASP A 278 -16.82 -13.48 -18.73
N GLU A 279 -16.60 -12.52 -19.63
CA GLU A 279 -15.32 -12.28 -20.29
C GLU A 279 -14.89 -10.81 -20.23
N PHE A 280 -13.58 -10.59 -20.17
CA PHE A 280 -13.01 -9.25 -20.31
C PHE A 280 -13.16 -8.75 -21.76
N PRO A 281 -13.35 -7.45 -22.00
CA PRO A 281 -13.41 -6.93 -23.36
C PRO A 281 -12.12 -7.24 -24.12
N ARG A 282 -12.22 -7.97 -25.25
CA ARG A 282 -11.06 -8.49 -26.00
C ARG A 282 -9.98 -7.45 -26.34
N ILE A 283 -10.38 -6.20 -26.52
CA ILE A 283 -9.47 -5.11 -26.89
C ILE A 283 -8.48 -4.71 -25.78
N VAL A 284 -8.90 -4.76 -24.52
CA VAL A 284 -8.07 -4.37 -23.36
C VAL A 284 -7.79 -5.54 -22.42
N GLN A 285 -8.55 -6.64 -22.52
CA GLN A 285 -8.45 -7.80 -21.64
C GLN A 285 -8.45 -7.35 -20.17
N THR A 286 -7.47 -7.82 -19.38
CA THR A 286 -7.32 -7.47 -17.96
C THR A 286 -6.59 -6.14 -17.74
N PHE A 287 -6.17 -5.43 -18.79
CA PHE A 287 -5.25 -4.28 -18.67
C PHE A 287 -5.77 -3.19 -17.72
N PHE A 288 -7.05 -2.84 -17.79
CA PHE A 288 -7.61 -1.80 -16.91
C PHE A 288 -7.57 -2.23 -15.44
N LEU A 289 -7.94 -3.48 -15.15
CA LEU A 289 -7.84 -4.07 -13.82
C LEU A 289 -6.39 -4.07 -13.34
N ASP A 290 -5.46 -4.55 -14.19
CA ASP A 290 -4.04 -4.65 -13.87
C ASP A 290 -3.42 -3.26 -13.64
N ALA A 291 -3.85 -2.23 -14.39
CA ALA A 291 -3.41 -0.84 -14.18
C ALA A 291 -3.92 -0.26 -12.85
N CYS A 292 -5.17 -0.52 -12.47
CA CYS A 292 -5.68 -0.14 -11.15
C CYS A 292 -4.92 -0.86 -10.02
N ILE A 293 -4.64 -2.16 -10.16
CA ILE A 293 -3.84 -2.91 -9.17
C ILE A 293 -2.43 -2.34 -9.07
N GLU A 294 -1.76 -2.11 -10.20
CA GLU A 294 -0.40 -1.58 -10.23
C GLU A 294 -0.33 -0.18 -9.57
N LEU A 295 -1.15 0.75 -10.04
CA LEU A 295 -1.07 2.16 -9.68
C LEU A 295 -1.70 2.47 -8.31
N TRP A 296 -2.74 1.73 -7.90
CA TRP A 296 -3.47 2.03 -6.66
C TRP A 296 -3.08 1.14 -5.50
N ILE A 297 -2.67 -0.11 -5.78
CA ILE A 297 -2.42 -1.12 -4.73
C ILE A 297 -0.93 -1.43 -4.59
N ARG A 298 -0.26 -1.79 -5.68
CA ARG A 298 1.12 -2.30 -5.64
C ARG A 298 2.14 -1.19 -5.39
N THR A 299 2.13 -0.15 -6.22
CA THR A 299 3.08 0.99 -6.19
C THR A 299 2.93 1.91 -4.97
N THR A 300 1.84 1.75 -4.23
CA THR A 300 1.54 2.48 -3.00
C THR A 300 2.54 2.12 -1.89
N TRP A 301 3.66 2.83 -1.84
CA TRP A 301 4.68 2.67 -0.80
C TRP A 301 4.69 3.88 0.13
N LEU A 302 4.48 3.64 1.42
CA LEU A 302 4.52 4.66 2.47
C LEU A 302 5.72 4.42 3.37
N THR A 303 6.52 5.45 3.62
CA THR A 303 7.48 5.39 4.72
C THR A 303 6.74 5.54 6.06
N SER A 304 7.29 5.02 7.15
CA SER A 304 6.73 5.16 8.49
C SER A 304 6.35 6.62 8.80
N GLY A 305 5.11 6.83 9.22
CA GLY A 305 4.56 8.14 9.57
C GLY A 305 3.93 8.92 8.41
N GLN A 306 4.01 8.42 7.17
CA GLN A 306 3.33 9.02 6.02
C GLN A 306 1.87 8.55 5.90
N LYS A 307 1.12 9.19 5.01
CA LYS A 307 -0.26 8.83 4.65
C LYS A 307 -0.47 9.03 3.15
N LEU A 308 -1.47 8.35 2.61
CA LEU A 308 -1.93 8.62 1.24
C LEU A 308 -2.75 9.91 1.19
N SER A 309 -2.86 10.48 -0.01
CA SER A 309 -3.83 11.54 -0.24
C SER A 309 -5.25 10.98 -0.01
N MET A 310 -6.14 11.83 0.52
CA MET A 310 -7.54 11.47 0.74
C MET A 310 -8.21 11.00 -0.55
N GLU A 311 -7.87 11.65 -1.67
CA GLU A 311 -8.40 11.32 -2.98
C GLU A 311 -7.97 9.92 -3.42
N HIS A 312 -6.69 9.58 -3.28
CA HIS A 312 -6.19 8.25 -3.63
C HIS A 312 -6.89 7.17 -2.80
N MET A 313 -6.99 7.39 -1.47
CA MET A 313 -7.64 6.44 -0.57
C MET A 313 -9.14 6.26 -0.87
N GLN A 314 -9.82 7.34 -1.27
CA GLN A 314 -11.22 7.29 -1.70
C GLN A 314 -11.39 6.42 -2.95
N TYR A 315 -10.53 6.56 -3.97
CA TYR A 315 -10.65 5.76 -5.20
C TYR A 315 -10.21 4.31 -5.02
N ILE A 316 -9.23 4.02 -4.15
CA ILE A 316 -8.95 2.65 -3.70
C ILE A 316 -10.20 2.05 -3.05
N SER A 317 -10.86 2.81 -2.16
CA SER A 317 -12.08 2.35 -1.49
C SER A 317 -13.25 2.14 -2.45
N THR A 318 -13.42 3.02 -3.44
CA THR A 318 -14.44 2.86 -4.49
C THR A 318 -14.14 1.65 -5.38
N PHE A 319 -12.88 1.44 -5.77
CA PHE A 319 -12.44 0.27 -6.52
C PHE A 319 -12.75 -1.03 -5.78
N VAL A 320 -12.33 -1.14 -4.52
CA VAL A 320 -12.60 -2.31 -3.69
C VAL A 320 -14.10 -2.48 -3.44
N ARG A 321 -14.84 -1.40 -3.19
CA ARG A 321 -16.31 -1.44 -3.07
C ARG A 321 -16.97 -1.96 -4.35
N ASN A 322 -16.48 -1.57 -5.52
CA ASN A 322 -17.03 -2.04 -6.79
C ASN A 322 -16.76 -3.52 -7.08
N ILE A 323 -15.75 -4.10 -6.45
CA ILE A 323 -15.53 -5.54 -6.44
C ILE A 323 -16.48 -6.21 -5.43
N VAL A 324 -16.55 -5.69 -4.20
CA VAL A 324 -17.29 -6.32 -3.08
C VAL A 324 -18.81 -6.05 -3.11
N LYS A 325 -19.30 -5.10 -3.92
CA LYS A 325 -20.75 -4.82 -4.08
C LYS A 325 -21.54 -5.98 -4.68
N HIS A 326 -20.87 -7.07 -5.04
CA HIS A 326 -21.46 -8.27 -5.59
C HIS A 326 -21.17 -9.45 -4.67
N ASP A 327 -21.99 -10.49 -4.72
CA ASP A 327 -21.82 -11.65 -3.85
C ASP A 327 -20.52 -12.40 -4.18
N LEU A 328 -19.47 -12.14 -3.40
CA LEU A 328 -18.16 -12.78 -3.56
C LEU A 328 -18.21 -14.30 -3.34
N LYS A 329 -19.28 -14.87 -2.77
CA LYS A 329 -19.42 -16.34 -2.73
C LYS A 329 -19.47 -16.95 -4.13
N LEU A 330 -20.02 -16.22 -5.11
CA LEU A 330 -20.10 -16.67 -6.49
C LEU A 330 -18.71 -16.90 -7.10
N CYS A 331 -17.72 -16.07 -6.75
CA CYS A 331 -16.37 -16.20 -7.28
C CYS A 331 -15.64 -17.46 -6.76
N LEU A 332 -16.02 -17.95 -5.58
CA LEU A 332 -15.46 -19.18 -4.98
C LEU A 332 -16.14 -20.45 -5.50
N SER A 333 -17.35 -20.33 -6.05
CA SER A 333 -18.09 -21.46 -6.63
C SER A 333 -17.69 -21.78 -8.08
N ASN A 334 -17.15 -20.82 -8.81
CA ASN A 334 -16.75 -20.98 -10.21
C ASN A 334 -15.37 -20.35 -10.46
N GLU A 335 -14.32 -21.18 -10.37
CA GLU A 335 -12.93 -20.77 -10.58
C GLU A 335 -12.65 -20.24 -12.00
N THR A 336 -13.48 -20.62 -12.98
CA THR A 336 -13.33 -20.16 -14.38
C THR A 336 -14.01 -18.82 -14.65
N SER A 337 -14.81 -18.31 -13.69
CA SER A 337 -15.54 -17.05 -13.87
C SER A 337 -14.61 -15.83 -13.93
N LEU A 338 -15.01 -14.81 -14.69
CA LEU A 338 -14.35 -13.50 -14.64
C LEU A 338 -14.26 -12.97 -13.21
N TYR A 339 -15.30 -13.19 -12.40
CA TYR A 339 -15.33 -12.71 -11.03
C TYR A 339 -14.24 -13.37 -10.17
N HIS A 340 -13.98 -14.67 -10.35
CA HIS A 340 -12.86 -15.36 -9.72
C HIS A 340 -11.51 -14.78 -10.15
N SER A 341 -11.34 -14.49 -11.45
CA SER A 341 -10.12 -13.86 -11.96
C SER A 341 -9.89 -12.48 -11.35
N VAL A 342 -10.94 -11.64 -11.24
CA VAL A 342 -10.85 -10.32 -10.58
C VAL A 342 -10.48 -10.47 -9.11
N TYR A 343 -11.18 -11.36 -8.39
CA TYR A 343 -10.96 -11.59 -6.96
C TYR A 343 -9.53 -12.03 -6.67
N THR A 344 -9.03 -13.05 -7.36
CA THR A 344 -7.66 -13.58 -7.17
C THR A 344 -6.58 -12.57 -7.56
N SER A 345 -6.84 -11.72 -8.56
CA SER A 345 -5.90 -10.66 -8.96
C SER A 345 -5.75 -9.57 -7.90
N VAL A 346 -6.79 -9.31 -7.12
CA VAL A 346 -6.83 -8.19 -6.16
C VAL A 346 -6.50 -8.65 -4.74
N LYS A 347 -6.91 -9.85 -4.33
CA LYS A 347 -6.86 -10.35 -2.94
C LYS A 347 -5.49 -10.17 -2.27
N ASP A 348 -4.45 -10.73 -2.87
CA ASP A 348 -3.13 -10.79 -2.24
C ASP A 348 -2.47 -9.41 -2.25
N GLU A 349 -2.55 -8.70 -3.37
CA GLU A 349 -2.03 -7.33 -3.51
C GLU A 349 -2.72 -6.37 -2.50
N LEU A 350 -4.03 -6.51 -2.33
CA LEU A 350 -4.81 -5.73 -1.37
C LEU A 350 -4.39 -6.05 0.07
N PHE A 351 -4.15 -7.32 0.41
CA PHE A 351 -3.62 -7.71 1.72
C PHE A 351 -2.27 -7.05 1.99
N PHE A 352 -1.33 -7.12 1.04
CA PHE A 352 0.00 -6.52 1.20
C PHE A 352 -0.07 -4.99 1.29
N MET A 353 -0.93 -4.35 0.50
CA MET A 353 -1.17 -2.91 0.62
C MET A 353 -1.74 -2.57 1.99
N LEU A 354 -2.83 -3.21 2.43
CA LEU A 354 -3.46 -2.95 3.72
C LEU A 354 -2.51 -3.20 4.88
N SER A 355 -1.69 -4.23 4.83
CA SER A 355 -0.66 -4.50 5.85
C SER A 355 0.36 -3.36 5.92
N ARG A 356 0.85 -2.88 4.77
CA ARG A 356 1.76 -1.73 4.67
C ARG A 356 1.12 -0.46 5.20
N LEU A 357 -0.13 -0.18 4.83
CA LEU A 357 -0.88 0.96 5.36
C LEU A 357 -1.03 0.81 6.88
N ALA A 358 -1.49 -0.33 7.36
CA ALA A 358 -1.77 -0.55 8.77
C ALA A 358 -0.53 -0.31 9.67
N LEU A 359 0.63 -0.78 9.23
CA LEU A 359 1.92 -0.64 9.92
C LEU A 359 2.52 0.77 9.83
N ASN A 360 2.50 1.40 8.65
CA ASN A 360 3.24 2.64 8.41
C ASN A 360 2.40 3.92 8.55
N TRP A 361 1.08 3.83 8.57
CA TRP A 361 0.20 5.01 8.54
C TRP A 361 0.42 5.91 9.76
N SER A 362 0.49 7.23 9.53
CA SER A 362 0.59 8.25 10.59
C SER A 362 -0.38 8.01 11.74
N LYS A 363 0.00 8.27 13.00
CA LYS A 363 -0.84 8.01 14.21
C LYS A 363 -2.16 8.82 14.31
N ASN A 364 -2.56 9.50 13.24
CA ASN A 364 -3.70 10.42 13.18
C ASN A 364 -5.03 9.70 12.81
N ASP A 365 -6.17 10.40 12.93
CA ASP A 365 -7.55 9.89 12.66
C ASP A 365 -7.75 9.32 11.26
N ASP A 366 -6.95 9.73 10.28
CA ASP A 366 -7.03 9.22 8.92
C ASP A 366 -6.82 7.69 8.87
N TYR A 367 -6.32 7.08 9.95
CA TYR A 367 -6.30 5.63 10.11
C TYR A 367 -7.69 4.98 10.02
N LEU A 368 -8.76 5.72 10.34
CA LEU A 368 -10.13 5.27 10.15
C LEU A 368 -10.37 4.81 8.70
N GLN A 369 -9.76 5.47 7.71
CA GLN A 369 -9.91 5.10 6.29
C GLN A 369 -9.28 3.73 6.01
N VAL A 370 -8.14 3.41 6.65
CA VAL A 370 -7.49 2.11 6.53
C VAL A 370 -8.39 1.01 7.10
N ILE A 371 -9.02 1.27 8.26
CA ILE A 371 -9.97 0.33 8.86
C ILE A 371 -11.24 0.20 8.04
N GLU A 372 -11.77 1.29 7.48
CA GLU A 372 -12.94 1.25 6.62
C GLU A 372 -12.65 0.45 5.34
N LEU A 373 -11.48 0.62 4.73
CA LEU A 373 -11.06 -0.18 3.58
C LEU A 373 -10.90 -1.66 3.94
N TRP A 374 -10.23 -1.97 5.05
CA TRP A 374 -10.16 -3.34 5.56
C TRP A 374 -11.55 -3.92 5.80
N GLY A 375 -12.44 -3.17 6.44
CA GLY A 375 -13.80 -3.60 6.73
C GLY A 375 -14.66 -3.84 5.49
N ILE A 376 -14.48 -3.05 4.42
CA ILE A 376 -15.16 -3.29 3.12
C ILE A 376 -14.79 -4.67 2.59
N TRP A 377 -13.51 -5.07 2.65
CA TRP A 377 -13.07 -6.39 2.16
C TRP A 377 -13.36 -7.53 3.13
N ALA A 378 -13.15 -7.31 4.43
CA ALA A 378 -13.27 -8.33 5.47
C ALA A 378 -14.73 -8.64 5.85
N ALA A 379 -15.68 -7.79 5.49
CA ALA A 379 -17.12 -8.02 5.70
C ALA A 379 -17.90 -7.96 4.38
N PRO A 380 -17.64 -8.86 3.41
CA PRO A 380 -18.27 -8.81 2.09
C PRO A 380 -19.79 -9.06 2.14
N TRP A 381 -20.30 -9.66 3.22
CA TRP A 381 -21.73 -9.81 3.47
C TRP A 381 -22.49 -8.48 3.58
N ARG A 382 -21.76 -7.37 3.69
CA ARG A 382 -22.30 -6.00 3.69
C ARG A 382 -22.37 -5.38 2.30
N LEU A 383 -22.02 -6.14 1.26
CA LEU A 383 -22.13 -5.74 -0.16
C LEU A 383 -21.46 -4.40 -0.45
N GLY A 384 -20.25 -4.20 0.09
CA GLY A 384 -19.44 -3.00 -0.13
C GLY A 384 -19.77 -1.81 0.79
N ALA A 385 -20.75 -1.93 1.68
CA ALA A 385 -21.00 -0.93 2.71
C ALA A 385 -19.87 -0.95 3.75
N ALA A 386 -19.28 0.22 4.03
CA ALA A 386 -18.27 0.36 5.07
C ALA A 386 -18.91 0.20 6.46
N PRO A 387 -18.23 -0.44 7.43
CA PRO A 387 -18.73 -0.55 8.78
C PRO A 387 -19.02 0.83 9.39
N ARG A 388 -20.10 0.95 10.18
CA ARG A 388 -20.48 2.20 10.86
C ARG A 388 -20.30 2.04 12.37
N SER A 389 -20.25 3.13 13.14
CA SER A 389 -19.94 3.04 14.58
C SER A 389 -21.21 2.72 15.36
N SER A 390 -22.33 3.27 14.89
CA SER A 390 -23.67 3.11 15.44
C SER A 390 -24.45 2.01 14.70
N GLU A 391 -23.78 0.91 14.36
CA GLU A 391 -24.38 -0.14 13.55
C GLU A 391 -25.18 -1.12 14.40
N THR A 392 -26.49 -1.19 14.12
CA THR A 392 -27.47 -2.03 14.81
C THR A 392 -27.87 -3.26 14.00
N GLU A 393 -27.45 -3.34 12.74
CA GLU A 393 -27.71 -4.49 11.89
C GLU A 393 -26.88 -5.68 12.39
N GLU A 394 -27.54 -6.83 12.54
CA GLU A 394 -26.92 -8.09 12.90
C GLU A 394 -26.81 -8.94 11.65
N TYR A 395 -25.60 -9.42 11.35
CA TYR A 395 -25.34 -10.32 10.25
C TYR A 395 -24.98 -11.70 10.78
N THR A 396 -25.30 -12.72 9.99
CA THR A 396 -25.02 -14.12 10.30
C THR A 396 -24.18 -14.72 9.16
N PRO A 397 -22.91 -14.30 9.01
CA PRO A 397 -22.11 -14.63 7.82
C PRO A 397 -21.87 -16.13 7.69
N ILE A 398 -21.69 -16.84 8.81
CA ILE A 398 -21.44 -18.28 8.82
C ILE A 398 -22.63 -19.06 8.28
N THR A 399 -23.85 -18.78 8.76
CA THR A 399 -25.07 -19.45 8.30
C THR A 399 -25.42 -19.11 6.85
N HIS A 400 -25.03 -17.93 6.37
CA HIS A 400 -25.24 -17.49 4.99
C HIS A 400 -24.14 -17.93 4.00
N GLY A 401 -23.26 -18.85 4.40
CA GLY A 401 -22.28 -19.48 3.51
C GLY A 401 -21.02 -18.66 3.25
N TRP A 402 -20.72 -17.64 4.07
CA TRP A 402 -19.48 -16.85 3.92
C TRP A 402 -18.25 -17.52 4.53
N ALA A 403 -18.42 -18.68 5.18
CA ALA A 403 -17.32 -19.42 5.80
C ALA A 403 -16.19 -19.77 4.81
N ILE A 404 -16.53 -20.14 3.56
CA ILE A 404 -15.54 -20.44 2.51
C ILE A 404 -14.72 -19.18 2.16
N PHE A 405 -15.36 -18.02 2.08
CA PHE A 405 -14.67 -16.75 1.86
C PHE A 405 -13.74 -16.40 3.02
N ILE A 406 -14.22 -16.54 4.26
CA ILE A 406 -13.41 -16.27 5.45
C ILE A 406 -12.17 -17.18 5.47
N LEU A 407 -12.34 -18.46 5.13
CA LEU A 407 -11.25 -19.43 5.01
C LEU A 407 -10.21 -19.03 3.95
N ASP A 408 -10.63 -18.45 2.82
CA ASP A 408 -9.72 -18.01 1.75
C ASP A 408 -9.00 -16.69 2.06
N ASN A 409 -9.49 -15.92 3.03
CA ASN A 409 -8.99 -14.61 3.44
C ASN A 409 -8.46 -14.59 4.89
N ILE A 410 -8.02 -15.72 5.43
CA ILE A 410 -7.49 -15.83 6.82
C ILE A 410 -6.50 -14.72 7.20
N PRO A 411 -5.52 -14.29 6.35
CA PRO A 411 -4.61 -13.21 6.71
C PRO A 411 -5.30 -11.87 7.07
N PHE A 412 -6.47 -11.58 6.49
CA PHE A 412 -7.27 -10.39 6.81
C PHE A 412 -7.93 -10.46 8.19
N TYR A 413 -8.15 -11.66 8.74
CA TYR A 413 -8.73 -11.83 10.07
C TYR A 413 -7.66 -12.07 11.13
N PHE A 414 -6.48 -12.57 10.78
CA PHE A 414 -5.44 -12.86 11.76
C PHE A 414 -4.36 -11.78 11.78
N SER A 415 -3.58 -11.65 10.70
CA SER A 415 -2.47 -10.69 10.63
C SER A 415 -2.97 -9.25 10.73
N MET A 416 -4.00 -8.89 9.95
CA MET A 416 -4.53 -7.53 9.96
C MET A 416 -5.18 -7.16 11.29
N VAL A 417 -5.98 -8.04 11.90
CA VAL A 417 -6.60 -7.77 13.20
C VAL A 417 -5.53 -7.60 14.28
N ASP A 418 -4.48 -8.41 14.27
CA ASP A 418 -3.38 -8.21 15.22
C ASP A 418 -2.65 -6.88 15.01
N ILE A 419 -2.36 -6.48 13.77
CA ILE A 419 -1.74 -5.16 13.48
C ILE A 419 -2.65 -4.02 13.97
N ILE A 420 -3.96 -4.13 13.75
CA ILE A 420 -4.94 -3.15 14.21
C ILE A 420 -4.94 -3.10 15.75
N LEU A 421 -4.96 -4.26 16.41
CA LEU A 421 -4.91 -4.35 17.88
C LEU A 421 -3.61 -3.83 18.47
N GLN A 422 -2.47 -4.12 17.82
CA GLN A 422 -1.18 -3.56 18.19
C GLN A 422 -1.24 -2.04 18.18
N ARG A 423 -1.91 -1.46 17.19
CA ARG A 423 -2.08 -0.01 17.11
C ARG A 423 -3.06 0.53 18.14
N THR A 424 -4.21 -0.11 18.35
CA THR A 424 -5.18 0.31 19.39
C THR A 424 -4.59 0.19 20.79
N SER A 425 -3.62 -0.70 20.99
CA SER A 425 -2.85 -0.83 22.23
C SER A 425 -1.91 0.35 22.51
N THR A 426 -1.85 1.34 21.61
CA THR A 426 -1.08 2.59 21.80
C THR A 426 -1.97 3.82 21.99
N PHE A 427 -3.28 3.63 22.09
CA PHE A 427 -4.24 4.73 22.26
C PHE A 427 -4.16 5.35 23.65
N GLU A 428 -4.23 6.68 23.71
CA GLU A 428 -4.09 7.44 24.95
C GLU A 428 -5.43 7.87 25.57
N TYR A 429 -6.53 7.86 24.80
CA TYR A 429 -7.87 8.30 25.21
C TYR A 429 -7.86 9.62 25.98
N LYS A 430 -7.28 10.69 25.41
CA LYS A 430 -7.21 12.02 26.04
C LYS A 430 -8.53 12.77 25.87
N ASP A 431 -9.00 13.46 26.92
CA ASP A 431 -10.11 14.40 26.79
C ASP A 431 -9.63 15.61 25.98
N SER A 432 -10.44 16.04 25.01
CA SER A 432 -10.16 17.21 24.17
C SER A 432 -10.25 18.49 25.01
N ILE A 433 -9.21 18.79 25.77
CA ILE A 433 -9.04 20.05 26.51
C ILE A 433 -8.00 20.89 25.77
N GLN A 434 -8.32 21.35 24.56
CA GLN A 434 -7.61 22.47 23.95
C GLN A 434 -8.61 23.58 23.66
N GLN A 435 -8.32 24.75 24.22
CA GLN A 435 -9.09 25.98 24.09
C GLN A 435 -9.32 26.31 22.63
N ALA A 436 -10.54 26.69 22.30
CA ALA A 436 -10.92 27.27 21.03
C ALA A 436 -10.16 28.59 20.82
N ALA A 437 -9.01 28.53 20.16
CA ALA A 437 -8.38 29.68 19.53
C ALA A 437 -7.85 29.25 18.16
N HIS A 438 -8.46 29.84 17.13
CA HIS A 438 -8.19 29.74 15.70
C HIS A 438 -8.76 28.54 14.92
N LEU A 439 -9.71 28.88 14.03
CA LEU A 439 -10.24 28.03 12.97
C LEU A 439 -9.11 27.48 12.09
N SER A 440 -8.98 26.16 11.99
CA SER A 440 -9.12 25.41 10.74
C SER A 440 -8.71 23.92 10.89
N SER A 441 -9.48 23.07 10.21
CA SER A 441 -9.33 21.62 9.98
C SER A 441 -10.01 20.67 10.97
N TYR A 442 -10.72 19.72 10.37
CA TYR A 442 -11.82 18.91 10.88
C TYR A 442 -11.35 17.54 11.37
N THR A 443 -10.19 17.45 12.02
CA THR A 443 -9.56 16.18 12.39
C THR A 443 -9.21 16.15 13.87
N ASP A 444 -9.98 15.35 14.62
CA ASP A 444 -10.09 15.30 16.07
C ASP A 444 -9.14 14.20 16.62
N THR A 445 -7.87 14.27 16.22
CA THR A 445 -6.95 13.10 16.12
C THR A 445 -6.39 12.55 17.43
N GLY A 446 -6.65 13.22 18.54
CA GLY A 446 -6.31 12.76 19.88
C GLY A 446 -7.54 12.51 20.74
N THR A 447 -8.75 12.69 20.19
CA THR A 447 -9.96 12.65 21.00
C THR A 447 -10.42 11.22 21.19
N ILE A 448 -10.96 10.96 22.37
CA ILE A 448 -11.61 9.69 22.72
C ILE A 448 -12.57 9.25 21.61
N ARG A 449 -13.30 10.19 20.98
CA ARG A 449 -14.27 9.90 19.93
C ARG A 449 -13.62 9.29 18.68
N GLY A 450 -12.51 9.84 18.20
CA GLY A 450 -11.79 9.32 17.03
C GLY A 450 -11.27 7.90 17.27
N GLN A 451 -10.59 7.70 18.40
CA GLN A 451 -10.05 6.40 18.81
C GLN A 451 -11.14 5.34 19.03
N LEU A 452 -12.27 5.73 19.64
CA LEU A 452 -13.41 4.84 19.79
C LEU A 452 -14.04 4.46 18.45
N ARG A 453 -14.12 5.36 17.46
CA ARG A 453 -14.66 5.02 16.14
C ARG A 453 -13.86 3.90 15.48
N ILE A 454 -12.54 3.94 15.57
CA ILE A 454 -11.64 2.90 15.05
C ILE A 454 -11.96 1.55 15.70
N LEU A 455 -12.07 1.52 17.04
CA LEU A 455 -12.44 0.30 17.76
C LEU A 455 -13.82 -0.23 17.37
N TYR A 456 -14.83 0.65 17.30
CA TYR A 456 -16.17 0.24 16.91
C TYR A 456 -16.22 -0.33 15.49
N ARG A 457 -15.39 0.15 14.56
CA ARG A 457 -15.30 -0.43 13.21
C ARG A 457 -14.76 -1.85 13.22
N LEU A 458 -13.70 -2.11 14.00
CA LEU A 458 -13.15 -3.44 14.20
C LEU A 458 -14.19 -4.38 14.84
N ILE A 459 -14.80 -3.92 15.93
CA ILE A 459 -15.83 -4.68 16.67
C ILE A 459 -17.01 -5.01 15.76
N ASN A 460 -17.51 -4.05 14.99
CA ASN A 460 -18.69 -4.28 14.18
C ASN A 460 -18.45 -5.29 13.06
N VAL A 461 -17.22 -5.45 12.56
CA VAL A 461 -16.88 -6.55 11.63
C VAL A 461 -16.82 -7.90 12.35
N LEU A 462 -16.30 -7.95 13.58
CA LEU A 462 -16.02 -9.21 14.29
C LEU A 462 -17.16 -9.71 15.19
N LYS A 463 -18.09 -8.83 15.61
CA LYS A 463 -19.20 -9.16 16.51
C LYS A 463 -20.27 -10.08 15.88
N GLU A 464 -20.19 -10.28 14.57
CA GLU A 464 -21.20 -11.02 13.81
C GLU A 464 -21.34 -12.45 14.31
N GLN A 465 -22.56 -12.97 14.20
CA GLN A 465 -22.92 -14.24 14.82
C GLN A 465 -22.00 -15.38 14.34
N ASP A 466 -21.45 -16.13 15.30
CA ASP A 466 -20.57 -17.29 15.11
C ASP A 466 -19.24 -17.02 14.38
N LEU A 467 -18.94 -15.77 14.00
CA LEU A 467 -17.70 -15.44 13.29
C LEU A 467 -16.46 -15.71 14.14
N VAL A 468 -16.42 -15.20 15.38
CA VAL A 468 -15.30 -15.43 16.30
C VAL A 468 -15.16 -16.91 16.68
N ASN A 469 -16.27 -17.64 16.81
CA ASN A 469 -16.24 -19.09 17.02
C ASN A 469 -15.55 -19.81 15.85
N PHE A 470 -15.95 -19.48 14.62
CA PHE A 470 -15.36 -20.03 13.42
C PHE A 470 -13.87 -19.70 13.29
N LEU A 471 -13.48 -18.46 13.56
CA LEU A 471 -12.08 -18.03 13.58
C LEU A 471 -11.27 -18.75 14.67
N ALA A 472 -11.85 -19.05 15.83
CA ALA A 472 -11.20 -19.85 16.86
C ALA A 472 -10.93 -21.31 16.42
N HIS A 473 -11.86 -21.92 15.67
CA HIS A 473 -11.64 -23.24 15.06
C HIS A 473 -10.47 -23.21 14.05
N ILE A 474 -10.39 -22.15 13.24
CA ILE A 474 -9.27 -21.92 12.31
C ILE A 474 -7.95 -21.76 13.07
N GLU A 475 -7.91 -20.93 14.12
CA GLU A 475 -6.70 -20.71 14.93
C GLU A 475 -6.16 -22.03 15.51
N LYS A 476 -7.06 -22.86 16.07
CA LYS A 476 -6.73 -24.20 16.58
C LYS A 476 -6.26 -25.15 15.48
N GLY A 477 -6.85 -25.05 14.29
CA GLY A 477 -6.39 -25.79 13.11
C GLY A 477 -4.97 -25.41 12.71
N LEU A 478 -4.62 -24.12 12.71
CA LEU A 478 -3.28 -23.63 12.40
C LEU A 478 -2.24 -24.02 13.47
N GLU A 479 -2.62 -24.02 14.75
CA GLU A 479 -1.76 -24.46 15.87
C GLU A 479 -1.30 -25.92 15.74
N SER A 480 -2.14 -26.78 15.14
CA SER A 480 -1.81 -28.20 14.93
C SER A 480 -0.59 -28.42 14.02
N PHE A 481 -0.31 -27.49 13.11
CA PHE A 481 0.86 -27.54 12.23
C PHE A 481 2.15 -27.16 12.97
N GLN A 482 2.07 -26.23 13.92
CA GLN A 482 3.21 -25.84 14.75
C GLN A 482 3.67 -27.00 15.65
N SER A 483 2.70 -27.71 16.24
CA SER A 483 2.97 -28.80 17.19
C SER A 483 3.32 -30.13 16.53
N ASN A 484 3.30 -30.23 15.19
CA ASN A 484 3.34 -31.47 14.42
C ASN A 484 2.31 -32.52 14.89
N ALA A 485 1.25 -32.09 15.58
CA ALA A 485 0.26 -32.95 16.24
C ALA A 485 -0.92 -33.31 15.33
N ILE A 486 -0.78 -33.12 14.01
CA ILE A 486 -1.83 -33.31 13.01
C ILE A 486 -2.43 -34.73 13.12
N SER A 487 -1.59 -35.76 13.23
CA SER A 487 -2.02 -37.16 13.35
C SER A 487 -2.78 -37.45 14.65
N ILE A 488 -2.41 -36.77 15.74
CA ILE A 488 -3.04 -36.92 17.06
C ILE A 488 -4.40 -36.19 17.08
N ILE A 489 -4.47 -35.00 16.47
CA ILE A 489 -5.69 -34.19 16.40
C ILE A 489 -6.71 -34.78 15.43
N ALA A 490 -6.25 -35.45 14.36
CA ALA A 490 -7.12 -36.12 13.40
C ALA A 490 -7.98 -37.24 14.04
N ALA A 491 -7.46 -37.91 15.08
CA ALA A 491 -8.14 -38.97 15.81
C ALA A 491 -9.12 -38.46 16.89
N ASN A 492 -9.16 -37.15 17.16
CA ASN A 492 -10.01 -36.56 18.19
C ASN A 492 -11.42 -36.25 17.64
N ALA A 493 -12.47 -36.51 18.44
CA ALA A 493 -13.84 -36.11 18.10
C ALA A 493 -13.99 -34.58 17.94
N ASN A 494 -13.13 -33.80 18.60
CA ASN A 494 -13.06 -32.34 18.49
C ASN A 494 -12.01 -31.86 17.47
N ASN A 495 -11.91 -32.56 16.35
CA ASN A 495 -11.00 -32.23 15.25
C ASN A 495 -11.43 -30.89 14.60
N PRO A 496 -10.58 -29.83 14.65
CA PRO A 496 -10.90 -28.53 14.06
C PRO A 496 -11.11 -28.62 12.54
N PHE A 497 -10.42 -29.52 11.83
CA PHE A 497 -10.57 -29.68 10.38
C PHE A 497 -11.96 -30.18 10.00
N LYS A 498 -12.50 -31.16 10.74
CA LYS A 498 -13.87 -31.68 10.54
C LYS A 498 -14.93 -30.63 10.86
N GLN A 499 -14.73 -29.87 11.94
CA GLN A 499 -15.63 -28.78 12.32
C GLN A 499 -15.66 -27.67 11.25
N ILE A 500 -14.49 -27.22 10.79
CA ILE A 500 -14.40 -26.23 9.71
C ILE A 500 -15.01 -26.79 8.42
N SER A 501 -14.72 -28.05 8.06
CA SER A 501 -15.28 -28.72 6.89
C SER A 501 -16.80 -28.74 6.94
N THR A 502 -17.37 -29.09 8.09
CA THR A 502 -18.83 -29.14 8.30
C THR A 502 -19.45 -27.76 8.12
N ILE A 503 -18.80 -26.71 8.64
CA ILE A 503 -19.27 -25.31 8.51
C ILE A 503 -19.15 -24.81 7.06
N CYS A 504 -18.05 -25.12 6.35
CA CYS A 504 -17.81 -24.65 4.99
C CYS A 504 -18.60 -25.40 3.92
N TYR A 505 -18.73 -26.72 4.06
CA TYR A 505 -19.23 -27.61 3.00
C TYR A 505 -20.44 -28.44 3.40
N GLY A 506 -20.92 -28.33 4.65
CA GLY A 506 -22.02 -29.15 5.16
C GLY A 506 -21.66 -30.62 5.38
N THR A 507 -20.38 -30.99 5.31
CA THR A 507 -19.88 -32.36 5.47
C THR A 507 -18.51 -32.36 6.14
N ASP A 508 -18.19 -33.39 6.93
CA ASP A 508 -16.85 -33.59 7.50
C ASP A 508 -15.88 -34.27 6.52
N ALA A 509 -16.37 -34.77 5.37
CA ALA A 509 -15.58 -35.50 4.38
C ALA A 509 -14.56 -34.62 3.61
N MET A 510 -14.65 -33.29 3.70
CA MET A 510 -13.73 -32.35 3.07
C MET A 510 -12.63 -31.86 4.03
N ASP A 511 -12.43 -32.53 5.17
CA ASP A 511 -11.40 -32.17 6.15
C ASP A 511 -9.97 -32.17 5.58
N GLY A 512 -9.67 -33.08 4.64
CA GLY A 512 -8.39 -33.08 3.91
C GLY A 512 -8.15 -31.82 3.09
N GLN A 513 -9.17 -31.27 2.43
CA GLN A 513 -9.05 -30.00 1.69
C GLN A 513 -8.83 -28.82 2.64
N ILE A 514 -9.53 -28.81 3.79
CA ILE A 514 -9.29 -27.81 4.84
C ILE A 514 -7.85 -27.88 5.34
N GLN A 515 -7.35 -29.09 5.61
CA GLN A 515 -5.98 -29.29 6.06
C GLN A 515 -4.96 -28.76 5.04
N GLU A 516 -5.15 -29.03 3.75
CA GLU A 516 -4.28 -28.50 2.70
C GLU A 516 -4.29 -26.96 2.65
N LYS A 517 -5.48 -26.35 2.70
CA LYS A 517 -5.62 -24.89 2.72
C LYS A 517 -4.95 -24.27 3.94
N LEU A 518 -5.19 -24.80 5.14
CA LEU A 518 -4.55 -24.30 6.37
C LEU A 518 -3.04 -24.52 6.36
N SER A 519 -2.54 -25.60 5.73
CA SER A 519 -1.10 -25.81 5.55
C SER A 519 -0.45 -24.73 4.67
N LYS A 520 -1.09 -24.37 3.55
CA LYS A 520 -0.64 -23.28 2.68
C LYS A 520 -0.61 -21.94 3.43
N ILE A 521 -1.64 -21.67 4.22
CA ILE A 521 -1.75 -20.44 5.01
C ILE A 521 -0.72 -20.39 6.15
N TYR A 522 -0.47 -21.52 6.82
CA TYR A 522 0.58 -21.61 7.83
C TYR A 522 1.96 -21.28 7.24
N LYS A 523 2.28 -21.82 6.05
CA LYS A 523 3.53 -21.49 5.34
C LYS A 523 3.61 -20.00 5.00
N LEU A 524 2.52 -19.42 4.50
CA LEU A 524 2.46 -17.98 4.25
C LEU A 524 2.73 -17.17 5.53
N PHE A 525 2.18 -17.55 6.67
CA PHE A 525 2.46 -16.88 7.93
C PHE A 525 3.91 -17.01 8.40
N VAL A 526 4.54 -18.17 8.20
CA VAL A 526 5.98 -18.37 8.45
C VAL A 526 6.82 -17.45 7.57
N GLU A 527 6.45 -17.28 6.30
CA GLU A 527 7.13 -16.38 5.37
C GLU A 527 6.97 -14.92 5.77
N LEU A 528 5.75 -14.49 6.13
CA LEU A 528 5.45 -13.12 6.54
C LEU A 528 6.18 -12.70 7.83
N GLU A 529 6.47 -13.62 8.74
CA GLU A 529 7.25 -13.35 9.97
C GLU A 529 8.78 -13.45 9.77
N GLY A 530 9.26 -13.51 8.51
CA GLY A 530 10.68 -13.37 8.17
C GLY A 530 11.46 -14.69 8.06
N GLY A 531 10.82 -15.74 7.56
CA GLY A 531 11.31 -17.13 7.58
C GLY A 531 12.76 -17.39 7.11
N PHE A 532 13.55 -17.97 8.02
CA PHE A 532 14.23 -19.28 7.93
C PHE A 532 14.54 -19.71 9.38
N GLY A 533 13.84 -20.72 9.91
CA GLY A 533 14.06 -21.27 11.27
C GLY A 533 13.09 -20.79 12.37
N ASN A 534 12.22 -19.80 12.10
CA ASN A 534 11.15 -19.41 13.02
C ASN A 534 9.85 -20.13 12.67
N THR A 535 9.23 -20.78 13.65
CA THR A 535 7.87 -21.32 13.53
C THR A 535 6.87 -20.23 13.82
N TRP A 536 5.88 -20.04 12.95
CA TRP A 536 4.74 -19.18 13.25
C TRP A 536 3.98 -19.73 14.46
N LYS A 537 3.55 -18.84 15.35
CA LYS A 537 2.76 -19.18 16.54
C LYS A 537 1.42 -18.44 16.51
N PRO A 538 0.31 -19.11 16.85
CA PRO A 538 -0.96 -18.43 17.03
C PRO A 538 -0.83 -17.39 18.15
N LYS A 539 -1.42 -16.22 17.92
CA LYS A 539 -1.37 -15.10 18.86
C LYS A 539 -2.45 -15.21 19.94
N GLY A 540 -3.33 -16.21 19.86
CA GLY A 540 -4.44 -16.38 20.80
C GLY A 540 -5.44 -15.23 20.69
N LEU A 541 -5.74 -14.83 19.45
CA LEU A 541 -6.72 -13.77 19.19
C LEU A 541 -8.13 -14.27 19.51
N TYR A 542 -8.46 -15.49 19.08
CA TYR A 542 -9.81 -16.04 19.10
C TYR A 542 -9.94 -17.27 20.02
N GLY A 543 -8.84 -17.98 20.29
CA GLY A 543 -8.75 -19.12 21.22
C GLY A 543 -8.71 -18.74 22.71
N THR A 544 -8.76 -19.74 23.59
CA THR A 544 -9.04 -19.50 25.02
C THR A 544 -7.82 -19.11 25.86
N GLU A 545 -6.59 -19.60 25.59
CA GLU A 545 -5.33 -19.19 26.24
C GLU A 545 -4.11 -19.78 25.49
N PRO A 546 -2.91 -19.16 25.49
CA PRO A 546 -2.60 -17.81 25.99
C PRO A 546 -3.22 -16.74 25.09
N ARG A 547 -3.78 -15.68 25.67
CA ARG A 547 -4.43 -14.59 24.90
C ARG A 547 -3.44 -13.58 24.30
N SER A 548 -3.84 -12.97 23.18
CA SER A 548 -3.03 -11.94 22.50
C SER A 548 -2.66 -10.78 23.42
N GLU A 549 -1.37 -10.50 23.53
CA GLU A 549 -0.84 -9.39 24.31
C GLU A 549 -1.42 -8.03 23.86
N ASN A 550 -1.58 -7.84 22.54
CA ASN A 550 -2.13 -6.61 21.97
C ASN A 550 -3.61 -6.43 22.33
N LEU A 551 -4.38 -7.51 22.33
CA LEU A 551 -5.79 -7.50 22.77
C LEU A 551 -5.89 -7.14 24.26
N LEU A 552 -5.10 -7.80 25.11
CA LEU A 552 -5.11 -7.54 26.55
C LEU A 552 -4.66 -6.10 26.87
N LYS A 553 -3.61 -5.59 26.21
CA LYS A 553 -3.17 -4.20 26.36
C LYS A 553 -4.26 -3.21 25.94
N THR A 554 -4.96 -3.47 24.83
CA THR A 554 -6.07 -2.61 24.38
C THR A 554 -7.19 -2.56 25.41
N LEU A 555 -7.60 -3.71 25.96
CA LEU A 555 -8.60 -3.80 27.03
C LEU A 555 -8.14 -3.08 28.31
N ASN A 556 -6.88 -3.26 28.69
CA ASN A 556 -6.30 -2.61 29.87
C ASN A 556 -6.28 -1.08 29.74
N LEU A 557 -5.96 -0.55 28.55
CA LEU A 557 -6.01 0.89 28.30
C LEU A 557 -7.42 1.46 28.37
N LEU A 558 -8.41 0.76 27.80
CA LEU A 558 -9.82 1.15 27.95
C LEU A 558 -10.24 1.15 29.42
N HIS A 559 -9.88 0.10 30.16
CA HIS A 559 -10.18 -0.02 31.59
C HIS A 559 -9.55 1.12 32.41
N ASN A 560 -8.27 1.41 32.21
CA ASN A 560 -7.59 2.52 32.87
C ASN A 560 -8.21 3.87 32.52
N ALA A 561 -8.62 4.06 31.26
CA ALA A 561 -9.31 5.27 30.80
C ALA A 561 -10.70 5.44 31.42
N ILE A 562 -11.39 4.35 31.74
CA ILE A 562 -12.67 4.35 32.49
C ILE A 562 -12.41 4.74 33.94
N LEU A 563 -11.46 4.10 34.62
CA LEU A 563 -11.14 4.36 36.03
C LEU A 563 -10.75 5.83 36.26
N ALA A 564 -9.89 6.39 35.42
CA ALA A 564 -9.44 7.78 35.53
C ALA A 564 -10.59 8.81 35.49
N ARG A 565 -11.69 8.47 34.80
CA ARG A 565 -12.87 9.35 34.64
C ARG A 565 -13.93 9.11 35.70
N GLN A 566 -14.02 7.90 36.23
CA GLN A 566 -14.87 7.61 37.39
C GLN A 566 -14.39 8.33 38.66
N SER A 567 -13.08 8.57 38.79
CA SER A 567 -12.51 9.36 39.89
C SER A 567 -12.73 10.88 39.78
N THR A 568 -13.28 11.39 38.66
CA THR A 568 -13.57 12.82 38.43
C THR A 568 -15.03 13.07 38.01
N PRO A 569 -16.02 12.72 38.87
CA PRO A 569 -17.45 12.68 38.50
C PRO A 569 -18.11 14.05 38.26
N ASN A 570 -17.47 15.16 38.63
CA ASN A 570 -18.09 16.50 38.65
C ASN A 570 -18.24 17.17 37.27
N ILE A 571 -17.89 16.50 36.17
CA ILE A 571 -17.99 17.05 34.81
C ILE A 571 -18.93 16.18 33.96
N PRO A 572 -20.10 16.68 33.51
CA PRO A 572 -21.07 15.89 32.73
C PRO A 572 -20.49 15.23 31.47
N LYS A 573 -19.51 15.89 30.82
CA LYS A 573 -18.78 15.32 29.66
C LYS A 573 -17.92 14.10 30.04
N SER A 574 -17.34 14.09 31.24
CA SER A 574 -16.53 12.97 31.76
C SER A 574 -17.40 11.72 31.93
N VAL A 575 -18.61 11.88 32.47
CA VAL A 575 -19.58 10.78 32.68
C VAL A 575 -20.02 10.17 31.34
N HIS A 576 -20.34 10.99 30.34
CA HIS A 576 -20.71 10.51 29.01
C HIS A 576 -19.54 9.78 28.32
N ASN A 577 -18.32 10.33 28.37
CA ASN A 577 -17.14 9.69 27.80
C ASN A 577 -16.80 8.37 28.50
N ALA A 578 -16.94 8.31 29.83
CA ALA A 578 -16.77 7.07 30.60
C ALA A 578 -17.78 5.99 30.18
N GLY A 579 -19.04 6.37 29.92
CA GLY A 579 -20.05 5.46 29.38
C GLY A 579 -19.67 4.89 28.00
N GLN A 580 -19.17 5.74 27.09
CA GLN A 580 -18.73 5.29 25.76
C GLN A 580 -17.51 4.36 25.80
N LEU A 581 -16.56 4.64 26.69
CA LEU A 581 -15.38 3.79 26.93
C LEU A 581 -15.78 2.44 27.53
N LYS A 582 -16.71 2.45 28.51
CA LYS A 582 -17.26 1.23 29.11
C LYS A 582 -17.95 0.36 28.06
N ASN A 583 -18.81 0.94 27.24
CA ASN A 583 -19.47 0.20 26.15
C ASN A 583 -18.45 -0.42 25.19
N ALA A 584 -17.40 0.33 24.81
CA ALA A 584 -16.35 -0.20 23.93
C ALA A 584 -15.56 -1.35 24.59
N TYR A 585 -15.25 -1.24 25.88
CA TYR A 585 -14.62 -2.32 26.65
C TYR A 585 -15.51 -3.58 26.68
N ASP A 586 -16.77 -3.41 27.08
CA ASP A 586 -17.73 -4.51 27.22
C ASP A 586 -17.96 -5.21 25.86
N PHE A 587 -18.11 -4.44 24.78
CA PHE A 587 -18.25 -5.01 23.44
C PHE A 587 -16.99 -5.71 22.95
N LEU A 588 -15.81 -5.14 23.17
CA LEU A 588 -14.54 -5.78 22.76
C LEU A 588 -14.31 -7.08 23.53
N ALA A 589 -14.48 -7.05 24.85
CA ALA A 589 -14.34 -8.22 25.71
C ALA A 589 -15.33 -9.33 25.34
N THR A 590 -16.59 -8.96 25.10
CA THR A 590 -17.65 -9.90 24.67
C THR A 590 -17.36 -10.48 23.29
N THR A 591 -17.00 -9.64 22.31
CA THR A 591 -16.70 -10.05 20.93
C THR A 591 -15.59 -11.08 20.90
N PHE A 592 -14.48 -10.81 21.59
CA PHE A 592 -13.36 -11.73 21.63
C PHE A 592 -13.52 -12.84 22.67
N LYS A 593 -14.58 -12.86 23.49
CA LYS A 593 -14.79 -13.81 24.58
C LYS A 593 -13.68 -13.82 25.63
N VAL A 594 -13.14 -12.64 25.96
CA VAL A 594 -12.22 -12.49 27.10
C VAL A 594 -13.03 -12.59 28.38
N THR A 595 -12.95 -13.72 29.08
CA THR A 595 -13.65 -13.96 30.35
C THR A 595 -12.77 -13.62 31.55
N GLY A 596 -13.35 -12.93 32.54
CA GLY A 596 -12.69 -12.61 33.81
C GLY A 596 -11.95 -11.28 33.78
N THR A 597 -11.55 -10.79 34.96
CA THR A 597 -10.71 -9.59 35.15
C THR A 597 -9.24 -9.96 35.33
N ASN A 598 -8.84 -11.22 35.13
CA ASN A 598 -7.47 -11.67 35.43
C ASN A 598 -6.41 -11.05 34.49
N HIS A 599 -6.82 -10.48 33.35
CA HIS A 599 -5.95 -9.64 32.51
C HIS A 599 -5.79 -8.21 33.04
N LEU A 600 -6.72 -7.76 33.88
CA LEU A 600 -6.65 -6.52 34.64
C LEU A 600 -5.81 -6.79 35.89
N LEU A 601 -4.47 -6.75 35.76
CA LEU A 601 -3.46 -6.41 36.79
C LEU A 601 -2.11 -7.08 36.51
N VAL A 602 -1.18 -6.30 35.95
CA VAL A 602 0.11 -6.01 36.60
C VAL A 602 0.44 -4.54 36.31
N THR A 603 -0.27 -3.63 36.97
CA THR A 603 0.38 -2.36 37.33
C THR A 603 1.43 -2.73 38.38
N ASN A 604 2.68 -2.32 38.18
CA ASN A 604 3.73 -2.41 39.20
C ASN A 604 3.29 -1.65 40.45
N ALA A 605 2.52 -2.30 41.32
CA ALA A 605 2.16 -1.86 42.65
C ALA A 605 3.35 -2.09 43.56
N ASN A 606 4.35 -1.23 43.45
CA ASN A 606 5.43 -1.10 44.44
C ASN A 606 5.75 0.38 44.68
N VAL A 607 4.73 1.23 44.80
CA VAL A 607 4.88 2.57 45.38
C VAL A 607 3.60 2.94 46.11
N THR A 608 3.46 2.55 47.38
CA THR A 608 3.11 3.46 48.49
C THR A 608 2.92 2.69 49.80
N ALA A 609 3.92 2.75 50.68
CA ALA A 609 3.72 2.88 52.12
C ALA A 609 5.07 3.18 52.79
N THR A 610 5.35 4.46 53.07
CA THR A 610 5.90 4.95 54.35
C THR A 610 6.06 6.47 54.28
N ASN A 611 5.22 7.18 55.03
CA ASN A 611 5.48 8.57 55.42
C ASN A 611 6.46 8.55 56.61
N ALA A 612 7.59 9.25 56.49
CA ALA A 612 8.17 10.13 57.52
C ALA A 612 9.52 10.67 57.03
N GLN A 613 9.73 11.97 57.24
CA GLN A 613 10.90 12.75 56.86
C GLN A 613 12.21 12.16 57.39
N THR A 614 13.24 12.12 56.55
CA THR A 614 14.56 12.67 56.91
C THR A 614 15.38 12.92 55.64
N THR A 615 15.85 14.15 55.53
CA THR A 615 16.77 14.69 54.55
C THR A 615 18.04 13.85 54.41
N THR A 616 18.33 13.35 53.21
CA THR A 616 19.70 13.23 52.69
C THR A 616 19.69 13.10 51.17
N SER A 617 20.36 14.04 50.51
CA SER A 617 20.59 14.04 49.08
C SER A 617 21.40 12.82 48.68
N ASN A 618 20.87 12.00 47.77
CA ASN A 618 21.68 11.06 46.99
C ASN A 618 21.23 11.11 45.53
N ASN A 619 22.11 11.69 44.71
CA ASN A 619 22.04 11.70 43.25
C ASN A 619 22.08 10.27 42.71
N LEU A 620 20.96 9.77 42.18
CA LEU A 620 20.96 8.61 41.30
C LEU A 620 21.18 9.08 39.86
N THR A 621 22.44 9.03 39.45
CA THR A 621 22.85 9.15 38.05
C THR A 621 22.26 7.96 37.27
N PHE A 622 21.47 8.24 36.23
CA PHE A 622 21.10 7.24 35.24
C PHE A 622 22.37 6.70 34.60
N ARG A 623 22.81 5.48 34.99
CA ARG A 623 23.84 4.77 34.24
C ARG A 623 23.24 4.36 32.90
N LYS A 624 23.62 5.12 31.87
CA LYS A 624 23.43 4.79 30.45
C LYS A 624 23.84 3.33 30.26
N TYR A 625 22.97 2.50 29.70
CA TYR A 625 23.31 1.13 29.35
C TYR A 625 24.40 1.17 28.28
N GLU A 626 25.64 0.88 28.67
CA GLU A 626 26.75 0.70 27.75
C GLU A 626 26.82 -0.79 27.39
N PRO A 627 26.46 -1.18 26.16
CA PRO A 627 26.58 -2.57 25.75
C PRO A 627 28.04 -3.02 25.81
N LYS A 628 28.29 -4.19 26.41
CA LYS A 628 29.61 -4.81 26.36
C LYS A 628 29.89 -5.26 24.93
N MET A 629 31.07 -4.93 24.43
CA MET A 629 31.48 -5.18 23.05
C MET A 629 32.41 -6.39 22.97
N ALA A 630 32.15 -7.29 22.02
CA ALA A 630 32.99 -8.46 21.78
C ALA A 630 34.23 -8.11 20.93
N GLY A 631 35.28 -8.92 21.05
CA GLY A 631 36.47 -8.84 20.19
C GLY A 631 37.47 -7.76 20.59
N LEU A 632 37.47 -7.34 21.86
CA LEU A 632 38.43 -6.35 22.40
C LEU A 632 39.79 -6.98 22.80
N GLY A 633 39.94 -8.30 22.65
CA GLY A 633 41.20 -9.01 22.92
C GLY A 633 42.33 -8.63 21.95
N ARG A 634 43.58 -8.91 22.35
CA ARG A 634 44.82 -8.50 21.64
C ARG A 634 44.88 -8.88 20.14
N ASP A 635 44.10 -9.88 19.71
CA ASP A 635 44.14 -10.41 18.35
C ASP A 635 42.88 -10.09 17.51
N GLY A 636 41.86 -9.42 18.08
CA GLY A 636 40.63 -9.04 17.38
C GLY A 636 39.71 -10.21 16.99
N LEU A 637 39.96 -11.40 17.54
CA LEU A 637 39.18 -12.62 17.33
C LEU A 637 38.29 -12.91 18.55
N LEU A 638 37.14 -13.55 18.30
CA LEU A 638 36.23 -13.94 19.37
C LEU A 638 36.77 -15.16 20.13
N THR A 639 36.93 -15.00 21.44
CA THR A 639 37.14 -16.12 22.35
C THR A 639 35.92 -17.04 22.39
N LYS A 640 36.10 -18.28 22.86
CA LYS A 640 35.01 -19.25 22.99
C LYS A 640 33.88 -18.72 23.90
N ASP A 641 34.24 -18.00 24.95
CA ASP A 641 33.30 -17.42 25.91
C ASP A 641 32.54 -16.23 25.30
N GLU A 642 33.20 -15.38 24.51
CA GLU A 642 32.53 -14.31 23.77
C GLU A 642 31.54 -14.85 22.75
N LYS A 643 31.86 -15.96 22.05
CA LYS A 643 30.93 -16.60 21.10
C LYS A 643 29.66 -17.10 21.81
N LEU A 644 29.78 -17.67 23.00
CA LEU A 644 28.64 -18.10 23.81
C LEU A 644 27.83 -16.88 24.30
N ALA A 645 28.51 -15.84 24.77
CA ALA A 645 27.86 -14.63 25.27
C ALA A 645 27.12 -13.83 24.19
N ILE A 646 27.63 -13.83 22.94
CA ILE A 646 26.93 -13.27 21.77
C ILE A 646 25.70 -14.11 21.43
N ARG A 647 25.82 -15.44 21.43
CA ARG A 647 24.67 -16.35 21.20
C ARG A 647 23.56 -16.10 22.22
N ASP A 648 23.94 -15.84 23.46
CA ASP A 648 23.02 -15.62 24.57
C ASP A 648 22.55 -14.14 24.66
N GLY A 649 22.94 -13.28 23.70
CA GLY A 649 22.47 -11.90 23.57
C GLY A 649 23.04 -10.90 24.60
N THR A 650 24.07 -11.29 25.33
CA THR A 650 24.64 -10.50 26.45
C THR A 650 25.79 -9.57 26.05
N ILE A 651 26.35 -9.75 24.84
CA ILE A 651 27.45 -8.98 24.25
C ILE A 651 27.16 -8.76 22.76
N VAL A 652 27.53 -7.60 22.20
CA VAL A 652 27.33 -7.26 20.78
C VAL A 652 28.64 -7.13 20.02
N CYS A 653 28.63 -7.53 18.75
CA CYS A 653 29.76 -7.37 17.82
C CYS A 653 29.70 -5.99 17.15
N SER A 654 30.83 -5.26 17.11
CA SER A 654 30.98 -4.07 16.25
C SER A 654 31.92 -4.35 15.09
N ARG A 655 31.56 -3.80 13.93
CA ARG A 655 32.37 -3.76 12.71
C ARG A 655 33.77 -3.17 12.94
N ASP A 656 33.91 -2.25 13.91
CA ASP A 656 35.15 -1.55 14.21
C ASP A 656 36.15 -2.42 15.00
N ASN A 657 35.67 -3.48 15.64
CA ASN A 657 36.49 -4.40 16.42
C ASN A 657 37.05 -5.57 15.60
N ILE A 658 36.70 -5.68 14.31
CA ILE A 658 37.21 -6.75 13.43
C ILE A 658 38.47 -6.26 12.73
N ARG A 659 39.60 -6.91 13.01
CA ARG A 659 40.88 -6.60 12.37
C ARG A 659 40.85 -6.98 10.89
N ALA A 660 41.14 -6.02 10.02
CA ALA A 660 41.26 -6.29 8.60
C ALA A 660 42.59 -6.98 8.30
N MET A 661 42.55 -8.11 7.57
CA MET A 661 43.74 -8.92 7.25
C MET A 661 43.95 -9.03 5.72
N GLY A 662 45.22 -9.12 5.30
CA GLY A 662 45.62 -9.32 3.90
C GLY A 662 46.13 -8.06 3.17
N PRO A 663 46.71 -8.20 1.96
CA PRO A 663 47.36 -7.10 1.20
C PRO A 663 46.40 -5.98 0.79
N ARG A 664 45.08 -6.26 0.78
CA ARG A 664 44.00 -5.33 0.41
C ARG A 664 42.94 -5.20 1.53
N ALA A 665 43.40 -5.12 2.78
CA ALA A 665 42.61 -5.07 4.00
C ALA A 665 41.46 -4.03 4.02
N LYS A 666 41.50 -2.99 3.19
CA LYS A 666 40.42 -1.98 3.12
C LYS A 666 39.22 -2.40 2.26
N THR A 667 39.33 -3.48 1.47
CA THR A 667 38.39 -3.77 0.37
C THR A 667 37.68 -5.13 0.41
N TYR A 668 38.04 -6.08 1.28
CA TYR A 668 37.32 -7.37 1.38
C TYR A 668 37.05 -7.84 2.81
N VAL A 669 36.15 -8.82 2.91
CA VAL A 669 35.33 -9.31 4.03
C VAL A 669 36.02 -9.30 5.39
N ARG A 670 35.38 -8.65 6.38
CA ARG A 670 35.71 -8.71 7.80
C ARG A 670 34.95 -9.87 8.42
N SER A 671 35.63 -10.88 8.96
CA SER A 671 35.00 -12.06 9.56
C SER A 671 35.63 -12.40 10.92
N TYR A 672 34.82 -12.95 11.83
CA TYR A 672 35.25 -13.51 13.11
C TYR A 672 35.63 -15.00 13.03
N GLU A 673 35.73 -15.53 11.81
CA GLU A 673 35.96 -16.96 11.54
C GLU A 673 37.39 -17.44 11.83
N ASP A 674 37.56 -18.76 11.79
CA ASP A 674 38.74 -19.50 12.19
C ASP A 674 40.04 -18.96 11.52
N PRO A 675 41.10 -18.65 12.30
CA PRO A 675 42.38 -18.15 11.78
C PRO A 675 42.99 -19.03 10.69
N CYS A 676 42.77 -20.34 10.75
CA CYS A 676 43.26 -21.29 9.77
C CYS A 676 42.56 -21.06 8.42
N LEU A 677 41.24 -20.88 8.42
CA LEU A 677 40.43 -20.70 7.22
C LEU A 677 40.77 -19.39 6.50
N VAL A 678 41.02 -18.31 7.26
CA VAL A 678 41.52 -17.03 6.73
C VAL A 678 42.94 -17.16 6.15
N ARG A 679 43.81 -17.93 6.81
CA ARG A 679 45.19 -18.12 6.33
C ARG A 679 45.26 -18.93 5.04
N TRP A 680 44.42 -19.96 4.91
CA TRP A 680 44.32 -20.77 3.70
C TRP A 680 43.75 -19.98 2.52
N SER A 681 42.72 -19.17 2.75
CA SER A 681 42.11 -18.34 1.70
C SER A 681 43.06 -17.28 1.16
N ILE A 682 43.88 -16.63 2.01
CA ILE A 682 44.91 -15.68 1.55
C ILE A 682 45.97 -16.35 0.67
N GLN A 683 46.43 -17.55 1.04
CA GLN A 683 47.43 -18.28 0.26
C GLN A 683 46.89 -18.80 -1.09
N LEU A 684 45.61 -19.19 -1.13
CA LEU A 684 44.95 -19.60 -2.37
C LEU A 684 44.73 -18.41 -3.31
N ASP A 685 44.35 -17.25 -2.77
CA ASP A 685 44.11 -16.04 -3.55
C ASP A 685 45.39 -15.51 -4.22
N GLU A 686 46.54 -15.58 -3.53
CA GLU A 686 47.84 -15.24 -4.11
C GLU A 686 48.23 -16.18 -5.26
N LYS A 687 47.97 -17.48 -5.12
CA LYS A 687 48.20 -18.46 -6.19
C LYS A 687 47.25 -18.30 -7.37
N LEU A 688 45.99 -17.99 -7.12
CA LEU A 688 44.97 -17.74 -8.15
C LEU A 688 45.27 -16.48 -8.96
N ASN A 689 45.70 -15.40 -8.30
CA ASN A 689 46.05 -14.17 -8.99
C ASN A 689 47.33 -14.29 -9.83
N ASN A 690 48.31 -15.10 -9.40
CA ASN A 690 49.50 -15.39 -10.19
C ASN A 690 49.23 -16.30 -11.40
N TYR A 691 48.13 -17.04 -11.42
CA TYR A 691 47.73 -17.89 -12.55
C TYR A 691 47.05 -17.12 -13.70
N VAL A 692 46.66 -15.85 -13.47
CA VAL A 692 45.88 -15.03 -14.42
C VAL A 692 46.72 -13.93 -15.10
N SER A 693 48.01 -13.83 -14.77
CA SER A 693 48.96 -12.90 -15.43
C SER A 693 49.77 -13.54 -16.58
N LEU A 694 49.17 -14.46 -17.33
CA LEU A 694 49.69 -14.97 -18.61
C LEU A 694 48.71 -14.65 -19.74
#